data_AF-A0A1E5T241-F1
#
_entry.id   AF-A0A1E5T241-F1
#
_cell.length_a   1.000
_cell.length_b   1.000
_cell.length_c   1.000
_cell.angle_alpha   90.00
_cell.angle_beta   90.00
_cell.angle_gamma   90.00
#
_symmetry.space_group_name_H-M   'P 1'
#
loop_
_entity.id
_entity.type
_entity.pdbx_description
1 polymer ?
#
loop_
_entity_poly.entity_id
_entity_poly.type
_entity_poly.pdbx_seq_one_letter_code
_entity_poly.pdbx_strand_id
1 'polypeptide(L)'
;MHPIRLLLFLVALPFLTLSLSAQKYESFSANGKYGIKNTLTGNTVVDAQFESVGWSKGSIALSDGFTGAQQNEKWALYKLDGTKLTDHLYAELYPFIDGLFIVAKRSSGSILLSYGIINSKGKTVLPHGYTNLEPYDGTIIVTKQLASVYRKGVLSPNGKTLIPIEFSTVKGVEKGLFEVKNNKGRAALYDNNGKALTAFDFESIKSLNDQFLEVVSYGRLGLIDKKGNTIVEPIYKSITSVNGKTRALPFTKWDYYSSGSFQRSLFFDQIDFVRNDAFAVNSAGNMGLLNSTGEFINYKPGFNFKRTSNGLSIVKEIRTGFSGVIDATGKQIVPLNYDSLVITDDLVFVQTRNENSQYWNVLSRKGKKQSLYEYDRISKMQNGVIEASRNRKYGFLDPKTGKESSPFFYDSISPFKNGLAVVGYQNSFGAINAKGNWVITPYSDSLSILGNRVLSKQGSEYKVFSLEGKLLTNSYYQLVPLPLGYYQNEADGLVLYNDLNKRLLEPNYDVITAVSSDLYLLTRDSLRFLYRPSDKSDYRLDDGIQFLGQYYSGYFPVKIDDQWGYLNSEGQLKIANRYEAVGTFSEGLFSVKVIGKWAFLDENENFVIQPIYEEVDQFTNGLCVVKGPNGYGMIDRSGKEILALKYAKIERKDGFILLMKNELLGIADVQGKLTKDPQFDNITALKEGFFLVERAGLKGIININGEDVVPIVYENIIQNGDQFLASESATWHVIDLK
;
A
#
# COMPACT_ATOMS: atom_id res chain seq x y z
N MET A 1 25.84 -53.00 -38.67
CA MET A 1 25.90 -52.81 -40.13
C MET A 1 24.86 -51.77 -40.51
N HIS A 2 25.28 -50.81 -41.35
CA HIS A 2 24.56 -49.68 -41.97
C HIS A 2 24.18 -48.45 -41.13
N PRO A 3 24.68 -47.25 -41.50
CA PRO A 3 24.28 -45.97 -40.93
C PRO A 3 23.20 -45.26 -41.75
N ILE A 4 22.58 -44.31 -41.06
CA ILE A 4 21.45 -43.45 -41.39
C ILE A 4 21.75 -42.49 -42.56
N ARG A 5 20.84 -42.42 -43.53
CA ARG A 5 20.78 -41.38 -44.58
C ARG A 5 19.91 -40.22 -44.11
N LEU A 6 20.51 -39.03 -44.01
CA LEU A 6 19.80 -37.76 -43.84
C LEU A 6 19.53 -37.16 -45.23
N LEU A 7 18.26 -37.05 -45.61
CA LEU A 7 17.80 -36.40 -46.85
C LEU A 7 17.46 -34.93 -46.51
N LEU A 8 18.21 -33.98 -47.06
CA LEU A 8 17.94 -32.54 -46.93
C LEU A 8 17.13 -32.08 -48.14
N PHE A 9 15.93 -31.55 -47.87
CA PHE A 9 15.06 -30.89 -48.86
C PHE A 9 15.60 -29.50 -49.18
N LEU A 10 15.79 -29.24 -50.48
CA LEU A 10 16.09 -27.93 -51.07
C LEU A 10 14.85 -27.03 -50.95
N VAL A 11 15.00 -25.84 -50.39
CA VAL A 11 14.04 -24.73 -50.53
C VAL A 11 14.75 -23.57 -51.23
N ALA A 12 14.22 -23.19 -52.39
CA ALA A 12 14.66 -22.06 -53.20
C ALA A 12 14.13 -20.72 -52.63
N LEU A 13 14.97 -19.69 -52.68
CA LEU A 13 14.67 -18.26 -52.48
C LEU A 13 15.63 -17.45 -53.39
N PRO A 14 15.24 -16.23 -53.81
CA PRO A 14 15.15 -15.81 -55.19
C PRO A 14 16.41 -15.12 -55.71
N PHE A 15 16.54 -15.11 -57.05
CA PHE A 15 17.53 -14.34 -57.79
C PHE A 15 17.49 -12.85 -57.40
N LEU A 16 18.43 -12.42 -56.57
CA LEU A 16 18.99 -11.07 -56.69
C LEU A 16 19.89 -11.09 -57.92
N THR A 17 19.59 -10.25 -58.90
CA THR A 17 20.54 -9.93 -59.97
C THR A 17 21.73 -9.22 -59.35
N LEU A 18 22.70 -9.99 -58.87
CA LEU A 18 24.05 -9.52 -58.57
C LEU A 18 24.63 -8.97 -59.88
N SER A 19 24.87 -7.66 -59.93
CA SER A 19 25.70 -7.08 -60.96
C SER A 19 27.07 -7.77 -60.91
N LEU A 20 27.38 -8.56 -61.93
CA LEU A 20 28.74 -9.03 -62.19
C LEU A 20 29.63 -7.80 -62.45
N SER A 21 30.27 -7.29 -61.40
CA SER A 21 31.51 -6.53 -61.52
C SER A 21 32.61 -7.38 -60.91
N ALA A 22 33.37 -8.07 -61.77
CA ALA A 22 34.58 -8.78 -61.39
C ALA A 22 35.53 -7.83 -60.64
N GLN A 23 35.91 -8.14 -59.40
CA GLN A 23 36.96 -7.41 -58.69
C GLN A 23 38.26 -7.53 -59.51
N LYS A 24 38.69 -6.42 -60.12
CA LYS A 24 39.88 -6.34 -60.99
C LYS A 24 41.22 -6.52 -60.24
N TYR A 25 41.18 -6.57 -58.92
CA TYR A 25 42.37 -6.59 -58.06
C TYR A 25 42.10 -7.52 -56.87
N GLU A 26 43.12 -8.22 -56.40
CA GLU A 26 43.05 -9.16 -55.27
C GLU A 26 44.33 -9.05 -54.43
N SER A 27 44.21 -9.19 -53.11
CA SER A 27 45.37 -9.31 -52.22
C SER A 27 46.02 -10.69 -52.37
N PHE A 28 47.34 -10.76 -52.43
CA PHE A 28 48.07 -12.02 -52.40
C PHE A 28 49.17 -11.98 -51.34
N SER A 29 49.62 -13.15 -50.88
CA SER A 29 50.74 -13.27 -49.94
C SER A 29 51.91 -14.00 -50.59
N ALA A 30 53.12 -13.52 -50.31
CA ALA A 30 54.38 -14.17 -50.66
C ALA A 30 55.38 -13.95 -49.52
N ASN A 31 56.07 -15.01 -49.08
CA ASN A 31 57.06 -14.96 -47.98
C ASN A 31 56.56 -14.30 -46.68
N GLY A 32 55.28 -14.47 -46.35
CA GLY A 32 54.68 -13.87 -45.15
C GLY A 32 54.41 -12.36 -45.23
N LYS A 33 54.58 -11.76 -46.41
CA LYS A 33 54.20 -10.38 -46.71
C LYS A 33 53.06 -10.34 -47.73
N TYR A 34 52.30 -9.24 -47.74
CA TYR A 34 51.10 -9.06 -48.56
C TYR A 34 51.32 -7.98 -49.62
N GLY A 35 50.75 -8.22 -50.80
CA GLY A 35 50.75 -7.32 -51.95
C GLY A 35 49.40 -7.37 -52.69
N ILE A 36 49.30 -6.65 -53.80
CA ILE A 36 48.08 -6.58 -54.63
C ILE A 36 48.45 -6.99 -56.05
N LYS A 37 47.65 -7.89 -56.63
CA LYS A 37 47.76 -8.27 -58.04
C LYS A 37 46.48 -7.89 -58.78
N ASN A 38 46.61 -7.60 -60.06
CA ASN A 38 45.46 -7.42 -60.93
C ASN A 38 44.97 -8.80 -61.39
N THR A 39 43.68 -9.10 -61.18
CA THR A 39 43.10 -10.43 -61.48
C THR A 39 42.86 -10.64 -62.98
N LEU A 40 42.80 -9.58 -63.79
CA LEU A 40 42.64 -9.66 -65.24
C LEU A 40 43.97 -9.87 -65.98
N THR A 41 45.06 -9.26 -65.49
CA THR A 41 46.38 -9.34 -66.15
C THR A 41 47.36 -10.29 -65.45
N GLY A 42 47.07 -10.72 -64.22
CA GLY A 42 47.96 -11.56 -63.40
C GLY A 42 49.18 -10.82 -62.84
N ASN A 43 49.40 -9.56 -63.24
CA ASN A 43 50.55 -8.77 -62.84
C ASN A 43 50.43 -8.28 -61.39
N THR A 44 51.55 -8.35 -60.68
CA THR A 44 51.73 -7.67 -59.39
C THR A 44 51.67 -6.17 -59.60
N VAL A 45 50.76 -5.52 -58.89
CA VAL A 45 50.55 -4.06 -58.92
C VAL A 45 51.19 -3.41 -57.70
N VAL A 46 51.20 -4.16 -56.59
CA VAL A 46 51.90 -3.80 -55.36
C VAL A 46 52.64 -5.04 -54.89
N ASP A 47 53.97 -4.95 -54.82
CA ASP A 47 54.80 -6.06 -54.38
C ASP A 47 54.45 -6.52 -52.96
N ALA A 48 54.67 -7.80 -52.70
CA ALA A 48 54.45 -8.41 -51.39
C ALA A 48 55.51 -7.93 -50.39
N GLN A 49 55.29 -6.76 -49.79
CA GLN A 49 56.19 -6.11 -48.84
C GLN A 49 55.51 -5.68 -47.54
N PHE A 50 54.17 -5.70 -47.50
CA PHE A 50 53.40 -5.21 -46.35
C PHE A 50 53.09 -6.31 -45.34
N GLU A 51 52.91 -5.92 -44.08
CA GLU A 51 52.44 -6.81 -43.02
C GLU A 51 51.00 -7.25 -43.24
N SER A 52 50.19 -6.36 -43.83
CA SER A 52 48.80 -6.60 -44.19
C SER A 52 48.36 -5.62 -45.27
N VAL A 53 47.38 -6.02 -46.08
CA VAL A 53 46.72 -5.17 -47.09
C VAL A 53 45.22 -5.35 -46.93
N GLY A 54 44.47 -4.24 -46.96
CA GLY A 54 43.04 -4.20 -46.66
C GLY A 54 42.72 -3.07 -45.70
N TRP A 55 41.85 -3.30 -44.72
CA TRP A 55 41.44 -2.28 -43.75
C TRP A 55 41.70 -2.71 -42.32
N SER A 56 41.97 -1.74 -41.45
CA SER A 56 42.31 -2.02 -40.05
C SER A 56 41.17 -2.65 -39.22
N LYS A 57 39.94 -2.67 -39.74
CA LYS A 57 38.76 -3.30 -39.11
C LYS A 57 38.43 -4.69 -39.71
N GLY A 58 39.36 -5.32 -40.43
CA GLY A 58 39.26 -6.73 -40.82
C GLY A 58 38.50 -7.02 -42.12
N SER A 59 38.04 -5.98 -42.84
CA SER A 59 37.52 -6.17 -44.21
C SER A 59 38.68 -6.23 -45.20
N ILE A 60 38.70 -7.29 -46.02
CA ILE A 60 39.61 -7.45 -47.17
C ILE A 60 38.97 -6.84 -48.43
N ALA A 61 37.70 -6.40 -48.36
CA ALA A 61 36.98 -5.85 -49.50
C ALA A 61 37.62 -4.53 -49.95
N LEU A 62 38.26 -4.55 -51.11
CA LEU A 62 38.81 -3.38 -51.78
C LEU A 62 37.67 -2.40 -52.09
N SER A 63 37.75 -1.16 -51.57
CA SER A 63 36.69 -0.15 -51.69
C SER A 63 37.08 0.90 -52.72
N ASP A 64 36.27 1.06 -53.77
CA ASP A 64 36.28 2.21 -54.70
C ASP A 64 37.62 2.59 -55.33
N GLY A 65 38.48 1.61 -55.62
CA GLY A 65 39.79 1.90 -56.22
C GLY A 65 40.88 2.24 -55.19
N PHE A 66 40.63 2.02 -53.90
CA PHE A 66 41.58 2.25 -52.81
C PHE A 66 41.73 1.03 -51.88
N THR A 67 42.84 1.02 -51.15
CA THR A 67 43.16 0.02 -50.13
C THR A 67 44.07 0.61 -49.06
N GLY A 68 44.01 0.05 -47.86
CA GLY A 68 45.04 0.27 -46.85
C GLY A 68 46.19 -0.72 -47.03
N ALA A 69 47.40 -0.30 -46.65
CA ALA A 69 48.55 -1.19 -46.49
C ALA A 69 49.23 -0.90 -45.15
N GLN A 70 49.64 -1.95 -44.45
CA GLN A 70 50.24 -1.88 -43.12
C GLN A 70 51.74 -2.18 -43.16
N GLN A 71 52.53 -1.32 -42.52
CA GLN A 71 53.97 -1.48 -42.35
C GLN A 71 54.38 -0.89 -41.00
N ASN A 72 55.21 -1.60 -40.23
CA ASN A 72 55.61 -1.23 -38.88
C ASN A 72 54.39 -0.90 -37.99
N GLU A 73 53.37 -1.75 -38.05
CA GLU A 73 52.08 -1.62 -37.36
C GLU A 73 51.24 -0.39 -37.75
N LYS A 74 51.66 0.40 -38.75
CA LYS A 74 50.97 1.61 -39.21
C LYS A 74 50.42 1.47 -40.62
N TRP A 75 49.18 1.91 -40.79
CA TRP A 75 48.43 1.94 -42.02
C TRP A 75 48.72 3.20 -42.84
N ALA A 76 48.72 3.03 -44.16
CA ALA A 76 48.73 4.08 -45.17
C ALA A 76 47.68 3.78 -46.24
N LEU A 77 47.15 4.82 -46.88
CA LEU A 77 46.19 4.72 -47.97
C LEU A 77 46.94 4.62 -49.31
N TYR A 78 46.53 3.66 -50.14
CA TYR A 78 47.03 3.43 -51.49
C TYR A 78 45.87 3.38 -52.49
N LYS A 79 46.16 3.74 -53.74
CA LYS A 79 45.29 3.37 -54.88
C LYS A 79 45.56 1.92 -55.27
N LEU A 80 44.57 1.29 -55.94
CA LEU A 80 44.74 -0.06 -56.48
C LEU A 80 45.74 -0.15 -57.65
N ASP A 81 46.21 0.99 -58.18
CA ASP A 81 47.33 1.06 -59.13
C ASP A 81 48.72 1.08 -58.46
N GLY A 82 48.77 1.01 -57.13
CA GLY A 82 50.00 1.02 -56.33
C GLY A 82 50.48 2.40 -55.90
N THR A 83 49.81 3.48 -56.32
CA THR A 83 50.17 4.84 -55.89
C THR A 83 49.92 5.02 -54.39
N LYS A 84 50.98 5.37 -53.65
CA LYS A 84 50.91 5.76 -52.24
C LYS A 84 50.28 7.16 -52.09
N LEU A 85 49.22 7.27 -51.29
CA LEU A 85 48.49 8.53 -51.06
C LEU A 85 48.76 9.15 -49.69
N THR A 86 49.14 8.35 -48.70
CA THR A 86 49.56 8.82 -47.38
C THR A 86 50.78 8.06 -46.89
N ASP A 87 51.50 8.62 -45.91
CA ASP A 87 52.54 7.89 -45.18
C ASP A 87 51.94 6.86 -44.20
N HIS A 88 52.75 5.87 -43.81
CA HIS A 88 52.40 4.85 -42.80
C HIS A 88 52.39 5.48 -41.40
N LEU A 89 51.32 6.23 -41.12
CA LEU A 89 51.19 7.05 -39.91
C LEU A 89 50.00 6.65 -39.03
N TYR A 90 49.06 5.86 -39.57
CA TYR A 90 47.77 5.64 -38.92
C TYR A 90 47.75 4.32 -38.18
N ALA A 91 47.26 4.32 -36.95
CA ALA A 91 47.00 3.07 -36.22
C ALA A 91 45.73 2.37 -36.73
N GLU A 92 44.75 3.14 -37.21
CA GLU A 92 43.55 2.64 -37.89
C GLU A 92 43.29 3.40 -39.19
N LEU A 93 42.82 2.69 -40.22
CA LEU A 93 42.42 3.21 -41.53
C LEU A 93 41.34 2.29 -42.11
N TYR A 94 40.17 2.85 -42.41
CA TYR A 94 39.06 2.12 -43.04
C TYR A 94 38.11 3.08 -43.78
N PRO A 95 37.38 2.58 -44.81
CA PRO A 95 36.44 3.39 -45.58
C PRO A 95 35.22 3.78 -44.74
N PHE A 96 34.68 4.98 -45.02
CA PHE A 96 33.46 5.49 -44.39
C PHE A 96 32.33 5.63 -45.42
N ILE A 97 32.50 6.50 -46.40
CA ILE A 97 31.63 6.68 -47.57
C ILE A 97 32.54 6.95 -48.78
N ASP A 98 32.01 6.87 -50.00
CA ASP A 98 32.76 6.98 -51.25
C ASP A 98 33.80 8.11 -51.23
N GLY A 99 35.07 7.72 -51.24
CA GLY A 99 36.20 8.64 -51.26
C GLY A 99 36.57 9.32 -49.92
N LEU A 100 35.97 8.93 -48.79
CA LEU A 100 36.34 9.36 -47.44
C LEU A 100 36.73 8.18 -46.56
N PHE A 101 37.81 8.35 -45.80
CA PHE A 101 38.40 7.31 -44.96
C PHE A 101 38.54 7.83 -43.53
N ILE A 102 38.10 7.03 -42.56
CA ILE A 102 38.36 7.29 -41.15
C ILE A 102 39.79 6.85 -40.85
N VAL A 103 40.52 7.73 -40.18
CA VAL A 103 41.90 7.52 -39.76
C VAL A 103 42.06 7.76 -38.27
N ALA A 104 42.90 6.97 -37.61
CA ALA A 104 43.26 7.19 -36.22
C ALA A 104 44.78 7.26 -36.04
N LYS A 105 45.25 8.18 -35.20
CA LYS A 105 46.66 8.29 -34.78
C LYS A 105 46.79 8.04 -33.29
N ARG A 106 47.90 7.43 -32.88
CA ARG A 106 48.33 7.39 -31.47
C ARG A 106 49.21 8.58 -31.18
N SER A 107 48.93 9.31 -30.11
CA SER A 107 49.84 10.33 -29.59
C SER A 107 51.03 9.65 -28.89
N SER A 108 52.22 10.26 -28.97
CA SER A 108 53.42 9.72 -28.31
C SER A 108 53.18 9.55 -26.80
N GLY A 109 53.42 8.34 -26.27
CA GLY A 109 53.20 8.02 -24.86
C GLY A 109 51.74 7.79 -24.42
N SER A 110 50.76 7.76 -25.35
CA SER A 110 49.36 7.50 -25.04
C SER A 110 48.83 6.23 -25.71
N ILE A 111 48.05 5.45 -24.97
CA ILE A 111 47.29 4.31 -25.51
C ILE A 111 46.01 4.74 -26.25
N LEU A 112 45.62 6.02 -26.17
CA LEU A 112 44.38 6.52 -26.75
C LEU A 112 44.56 6.90 -28.22
N LEU A 113 43.56 6.54 -29.02
CA LEU A 113 43.47 6.89 -30.43
C LEU A 113 42.79 8.25 -30.62
N SER A 114 43.37 9.07 -31.49
CA SER A 114 42.79 10.32 -31.96
C SER A 114 42.34 10.18 -33.40
N TYR A 115 41.04 10.19 -33.61
CA TYR A 115 40.38 9.96 -34.89
C TYR A 115 40.19 11.26 -35.69
N GLY A 116 40.22 11.12 -37.01
CA GLY A 116 39.95 12.14 -38.02
C GLY A 116 39.50 11.50 -39.33
N ILE A 117 39.31 12.30 -40.38
CA ILE A 117 38.88 11.84 -41.71
C ILE A 117 39.78 12.43 -42.78
N ILE A 118 40.17 11.61 -43.75
CA ILE A 118 40.88 12.03 -44.96
C ILE A 118 40.04 11.70 -46.20
N ASN A 119 40.28 12.41 -47.30
CA ASN A 119 39.69 12.09 -48.59
C ASN A 119 40.59 11.16 -49.43
N SER A 120 40.10 10.78 -50.61
CA SER A 120 40.78 9.96 -51.63
C SER A 120 42.08 10.55 -52.19
N LYS A 121 42.43 11.79 -51.82
CA LYS A 121 43.74 12.42 -52.13
C LYS A 121 44.67 12.43 -50.92
N GLY A 122 44.32 11.76 -49.83
CA GLY A 122 45.07 11.77 -48.56
C GLY A 122 44.98 13.08 -47.78
N LYS A 123 44.13 14.04 -48.19
CA LYS A 123 44.00 15.33 -47.51
C LYS A 123 43.00 15.23 -46.36
N THR A 124 43.35 15.82 -45.23
CA THR A 124 42.47 15.93 -44.05
C THR A 124 41.18 16.70 -44.37
N VAL A 125 40.05 16.05 -44.13
CA VAL A 125 38.70 16.63 -44.17
C VAL A 125 38.23 16.96 -42.76
N LEU A 126 38.45 16.03 -41.81
CA LEU A 126 38.18 16.24 -40.40
C LEU A 126 39.50 16.07 -39.62
N PRO A 127 40.00 17.11 -38.91
CA PRO A 127 41.26 17.02 -38.19
C PRO A 127 41.19 16.00 -37.06
N HIS A 128 42.36 15.45 -36.71
CA HIS A 128 42.49 14.60 -35.53
C HIS A 128 42.13 15.41 -34.28
N GLY A 129 41.39 14.80 -33.36
CA GLY A 129 40.94 15.44 -32.12
C GLY A 129 39.72 14.79 -31.48
N TYR A 130 39.23 13.69 -32.06
CA TYR A 130 38.08 12.93 -31.57
C TYR A 130 38.55 11.61 -30.96
N THR A 131 37.91 11.18 -29.89
CA THR A 131 38.24 9.93 -29.20
C THR A 131 37.49 8.74 -29.80
N ASN A 132 36.42 9.00 -30.55
CA ASN A 132 35.71 8.00 -31.35
C ASN A 132 34.96 8.67 -32.52
N LEU A 133 34.86 7.99 -33.65
CA LEU A 133 34.00 8.35 -34.80
C LEU A 133 33.16 7.12 -35.17
N GLU A 134 31.84 7.28 -35.17
CA GLU A 134 30.88 6.20 -35.43
C GLU A 134 29.98 6.60 -36.62
N PRO A 135 30.23 6.05 -37.81
CA PRO A 135 29.37 6.22 -38.98
C PRO A 135 27.91 5.85 -38.71
N TYR A 136 26.98 6.71 -39.11
CA TYR A 136 25.55 6.42 -39.04
C TYR A 136 24.77 7.18 -40.12
N ASP A 137 24.07 6.45 -41.00
CA ASP A 137 23.21 6.98 -42.07
C ASP A 137 23.81 8.16 -42.86
N GLY A 138 25.04 8.00 -43.33
CA GLY A 138 25.74 9.04 -44.10
C GLY A 138 26.24 10.24 -43.26
N THR A 139 26.13 10.19 -41.95
CA THR A 139 26.70 11.14 -40.99
C THR A 139 27.70 10.45 -40.07
N ILE A 140 28.34 11.20 -39.17
CA ILE A 140 29.28 10.65 -38.19
C ILE A 140 28.89 11.13 -36.80
N ILE A 141 28.60 10.18 -35.91
CA ILE A 141 28.50 10.45 -34.48
C ILE A 141 29.93 10.56 -33.95
N VAL A 142 30.27 11.72 -33.40
CA VAL A 142 31.61 12.02 -32.91
C VAL A 142 31.65 12.02 -31.40
N THR A 143 32.73 11.53 -30.82
CA THR A 143 33.01 11.67 -29.38
C THR A 143 34.29 12.48 -29.18
N LYS A 144 34.25 13.48 -28.31
CA LYS A 144 35.38 14.34 -27.99
C LYS A 144 35.49 14.51 -26.48
N GLN A 145 36.71 14.46 -25.95
CA GLN A 145 36.95 14.76 -24.54
C GLN A 145 37.08 16.28 -24.36
N LEU A 146 36.20 16.87 -23.56
CA LEU A 146 36.19 18.30 -23.22
C LEU A 146 36.24 18.42 -21.69
N ALA A 147 37.28 19.07 -21.14
CA ALA A 147 37.48 19.25 -19.70
C ALA A 147 37.24 17.95 -18.88
N SER A 148 37.87 16.85 -19.33
CA SER A 148 37.78 15.50 -18.75
C SER A 148 36.44 14.76 -18.94
N VAL A 149 35.45 15.34 -19.62
CA VAL A 149 34.18 14.69 -19.92
C VAL A 149 34.06 14.37 -21.39
N TYR A 150 33.65 13.15 -21.73
CA TYR A 150 33.36 12.77 -23.10
C TYR A 150 32.00 13.35 -23.52
N ARG A 151 32.02 14.15 -24.59
CA ARG A 151 30.83 14.72 -25.22
C ARG A 151 30.62 14.13 -26.60
N LYS A 152 29.36 13.95 -26.96
CA LYS A 152 28.95 13.45 -28.26
C LYS A 152 28.18 14.51 -29.04
N GLY A 153 28.29 14.43 -30.36
CA GLY A 153 27.55 15.24 -31.33
C GLY A 153 27.50 14.52 -32.67
N VAL A 154 26.96 15.17 -33.70
CA VAL A 154 26.87 14.63 -35.06
C VAL A 154 27.47 15.63 -36.03
N LEU A 155 28.37 15.14 -36.88
CA LEU A 155 28.93 15.90 -37.99
C LEU A 155 28.46 15.29 -39.31
N SER A 156 28.30 16.14 -40.31
CA SER A 156 28.23 15.70 -41.70
C SER A 156 29.60 15.20 -42.18
N PRO A 157 29.67 14.46 -43.31
CA PRO A 157 30.93 13.91 -43.83
C PRO A 157 32.03 14.95 -44.13
N ASN A 158 31.64 16.20 -44.43
CA ASN A 158 32.57 17.29 -44.70
C ASN A 158 33.03 18.04 -43.43
N GLY A 159 32.61 17.59 -42.25
CA GLY A 159 32.99 18.16 -40.97
C GLY A 159 32.07 19.28 -40.45
N LYS A 160 30.99 19.66 -41.16
CA LYS A 160 29.99 20.60 -40.63
C LYS A 160 29.24 19.96 -39.45
N THR A 161 29.15 20.68 -38.33
CA THR A 161 28.35 20.28 -37.17
C THR A 161 26.86 20.31 -37.49
N LEU A 162 26.20 19.17 -37.30
CA LEU A 162 24.75 19.00 -37.40
C LEU A 162 24.14 19.04 -35.99
N ILE A 163 24.63 18.18 -35.09
CA ILE A 163 24.27 18.19 -33.66
C ILE A 163 25.51 18.61 -32.85
N PRO A 164 25.41 19.66 -32.01
CA PRO A 164 26.53 20.15 -31.19
C PRO A 164 27.20 19.06 -30.35
N ILE A 165 28.53 19.17 -30.15
CA ILE A 165 29.32 18.20 -29.38
C ILE A 165 29.31 18.57 -27.89
N GLU A 166 28.13 18.53 -27.29
CA GLU A 166 27.90 18.90 -25.89
C GLU A 166 27.06 17.88 -25.10
N PHE A 167 26.54 16.87 -25.80
CA PHE A 167 25.61 15.90 -25.24
C PHE A 167 26.33 14.73 -24.57
N SER A 168 25.66 14.09 -23.61
CA SER A 168 26.22 12.95 -22.88
C SER A 168 26.19 11.68 -23.74
N THR A 169 25.14 11.50 -24.53
CA THR A 169 24.96 10.38 -25.46
C THR A 169 24.31 10.87 -26.74
N VAL A 170 24.73 10.31 -27.87
CA VAL A 170 24.07 10.41 -29.16
C VAL A 170 24.10 9.01 -29.76
N LYS A 171 22.97 8.53 -30.25
CA LYS A 171 22.81 7.22 -30.89
C LYS A 171 21.85 7.33 -32.06
N GLY A 172 22.12 6.59 -33.13
CA GLY A 172 21.16 6.40 -34.21
C GLY A 172 19.99 5.51 -33.77
N VAL A 173 18.76 5.88 -34.13
CA VAL A 173 17.55 5.12 -33.79
C VAL A 173 16.88 4.55 -35.02
N GLU A 174 16.73 5.38 -36.04
CA GLU A 174 16.16 5.04 -37.34
C GLU A 174 16.87 5.85 -38.43
N LYS A 175 16.62 5.52 -39.70
CA LYS A 175 17.20 6.29 -40.81
C LYS A 175 16.91 7.79 -40.64
N GLY A 176 17.96 8.60 -40.59
CA GLY A 176 17.92 10.04 -40.42
C GLY A 176 17.57 10.55 -39.02
N LEU A 177 17.45 9.67 -38.02
CA LEU A 177 16.97 10.01 -36.68
C LEU A 177 17.93 9.57 -35.57
N PHE A 178 18.07 10.44 -34.57
CA PHE A 178 19.01 10.28 -33.46
C PHE A 178 18.31 10.44 -32.10
N GLU A 179 18.62 9.53 -31.17
CA GLU A 179 18.42 9.74 -29.74
C GLU A 179 19.59 10.59 -29.23
N VAL A 180 19.29 11.76 -28.68
CA VAL A 180 20.27 12.63 -28.04
C VAL A 180 19.94 12.74 -26.56
N LYS A 181 20.92 12.52 -25.68
CA LYS A 181 20.75 12.68 -24.22
C LYS A 181 21.51 13.86 -23.67
N ASN A 182 20.84 14.64 -22.84
CA ASN A 182 21.45 15.72 -22.08
C ASN A 182 22.25 15.20 -20.87
N ASN A 183 22.83 16.10 -20.09
CA ASN A 183 23.62 15.75 -18.90
C ASN A 183 22.81 15.16 -17.74
N LYS A 184 21.49 15.31 -17.76
CA LYS A 184 20.56 14.69 -16.79
C LYS A 184 20.11 13.29 -17.22
N GLY A 185 20.63 12.78 -18.34
CA GLY A 185 20.27 11.47 -18.88
C GLY A 185 18.92 11.42 -19.59
N ARG A 186 18.25 12.57 -19.79
CA ARG A 186 17.00 12.64 -20.54
C ARG A 186 17.28 12.72 -22.03
N ALA A 187 16.45 12.05 -22.81
CA ALA A 187 16.51 11.87 -24.24
C ALA A 187 15.53 12.78 -24.98
N ALA A 188 15.95 13.25 -26.15
CA ALA A 188 15.15 13.93 -27.16
C ALA A 188 15.45 13.33 -28.53
N LEU A 189 14.47 13.38 -29.44
CA LEU A 189 14.62 12.95 -30.82
C LEU A 189 15.16 14.11 -31.68
N TYR A 190 16.17 13.84 -32.50
CA TYR A 190 16.73 14.79 -33.45
C TYR A 190 16.69 14.23 -34.86
N ASP A 191 16.53 15.11 -35.85
CA ASP A 191 16.70 14.77 -37.26
C ASP A 191 18.17 14.90 -37.71
N ASN A 192 18.44 14.46 -38.95
CA ASN A 192 19.76 14.52 -39.59
C ASN A 192 20.21 15.94 -40.00
N ASN A 193 19.37 16.96 -39.82
CA ASN A 193 19.74 18.36 -39.97
C ASN A 193 20.10 18.99 -38.62
N GLY A 194 19.97 18.25 -37.52
CA GLY A 194 20.23 18.70 -36.16
C GLY A 194 19.06 19.42 -35.49
N LYS A 195 17.85 19.35 -36.06
CA LYS A 195 16.65 19.91 -35.44
C LYS A 195 16.14 18.95 -34.37
N ALA A 196 15.93 19.47 -33.16
CA ALA A 196 15.19 18.76 -32.11
C ALA A 196 13.71 18.62 -32.52
N LEU A 197 13.24 17.38 -32.60
CA LEU A 197 11.85 17.03 -32.91
C LEU A 197 11.01 16.88 -31.63
N THR A 198 11.65 16.60 -30.50
CA THR A 198 11.01 16.55 -29.18
C THR A 198 11.84 17.34 -28.16
N ALA A 199 11.23 17.70 -27.03
CA ALA A 199 11.97 18.12 -25.85
C ALA A 199 12.66 16.92 -25.17
N PHE A 200 13.51 17.19 -24.18
CA PHE A 200 14.23 16.18 -23.40
C PHE A 200 13.34 15.53 -22.33
N ASP A 201 12.22 14.96 -22.77
CA ASP A 201 11.14 14.46 -21.93
C ASP A 201 11.14 12.94 -21.77
N PHE A 202 12.10 12.24 -22.37
CA PHE A 202 12.16 10.78 -22.35
C PHE A 202 13.40 10.26 -21.62
N GLU A 203 13.37 9.01 -21.19
CA GLU A 203 14.50 8.27 -20.61
C GLU A 203 15.24 7.49 -21.72
N SER A 204 14.49 7.01 -22.72
CA SER A 204 15.02 6.43 -23.95
C SER A 204 14.02 6.51 -25.09
N ILE A 205 14.54 6.47 -26.31
CA ILE A 205 13.80 6.44 -27.57
C ILE A 205 14.40 5.32 -28.43
N LYS A 206 13.58 4.37 -28.88
CA LYS A 206 14.03 3.28 -29.77
C LYS A 206 13.03 3.05 -30.90
N SER A 207 13.47 2.44 -31.98
CA SER A 207 12.57 2.02 -33.05
C SER A 207 11.64 0.92 -32.56
N LEU A 208 10.34 1.06 -32.86
CA LEU A 208 9.38 -0.03 -32.75
C LEU A 208 9.17 -0.69 -34.12
N ASN A 209 8.97 0.12 -35.17
CA ASN A 209 8.81 -0.29 -36.56
C ASN A 209 9.10 0.89 -37.51
N ASP A 210 8.88 0.71 -38.81
CA ASP A 210 9.15 1.72 -39.84
C ASP A 210 8.36 3.05 -39.70
N GLN A 211 7.35 3.11 -38.83
CA GLN A 211 6.50 4.30 -38.67
C GLN A 211 6.61 4.93 -37.27
N PHE A 212 6.78 4.13 -36.22
CA PHE A 212 6.67 4.56 -34.83
C PHE A 212 7.92 4.26 -34.01
N LEU A 213 8.18 5.14 -33.05
CA LEU A 213 9.25 5.01 -32.08
C LEU A 213 8.65 4.77 -30.69
N GLU A 214 9.19 3.80 -29.95
CA GLU A 214 8.86 3.59 -28.55
C GLU A 214 9.66 4.56 -27.68
N VAL A 215 8.95 5.25 -26.78
CA VAL A 215 9.53 6.15 -25.80
C VAL A 215 9.26 5.68 -24.39
N VAL A 216 10.23 5.90 -23.51
CA VAL A 216 10.08 5.66 -22.07
C VAL A 216 10.02 7.01 -21.37
N SER A 217 9.00 7.29 -20.57
CA SER A 217 8.95 8.46 -19.69
C SER A 217 8.48 8.05 -18.30
N TYR A 218 9.30 8.34 -17.28
CA TYR A 218 9.03 7.96 -15.90
C TYR A 218 8.82 6.44 -15.73
N GLY A 219 9.59 5.63 -16.44
CA GLY A 219 9.46 4.16 -16.46
C GLY A 219 8.21 3.63 -17.18
N ARG A 220 7.48 4.48 -17.91
CA ARG A 220 6.24 4.13 -18.62
C ARG A 220 6.42 4.27 -20.13
N LEU A 221 5.87 3.33 -20.89
CA LEU A 221 6.00 3.26 -22.34
C LEU A 221 4.92 4.07 -23.04
N GLY A 222 5.30 4.78 -24.09
CA GLY A 222 4.43 5.46 -25.05
C GLY A 222 4.99 5.34 -26.47
N LEU A 223 4.29 5.92 -27.45
CA LEU A 223 4.70 5.94 -28.84
C LEU A 223 4.70 7.37 -29.38
N ILE A 224 5.72 7.68 -30.16
CA ILE A 224 5.78 8.90 -30.98
C ILE A 224 5.94 8.53 -32.45
N ASP A 225 5.52 9.42 -33.35
CA ASP A 225 5.86 9.32 -34.76
C ASP A 225 7.30 9.80 -35.03
N LYS A 226 7.77 9.62 -36.27
CA LYS A 226 9.09 10.08 -36.72
C LYS A 226 9.26 11.61 -36.73
N LYS A 227 8.19 12.38 -36.54
CA LYS A 227 8.20 13.85 -36.42
C LYS A 227 8.22 14.32 -34.96
N GLY A 228 8.10 13.40 -34.00
CA GLY A 228 8.09 13.69 -32.57
C GLY A 228 6.70 13.89 -31.96
N ASN A 229 5.61 13.67 -32.71
CA ASN A 229 4.25 13.81 -32.17
C ASN A 229 3.89 12.59 -31.32
N THR A 230 3.31 12.81 -30.13
CA THR A 230 2.77 11.72 -29.30
C THR A 230 1.57 11.08 -29.98
N ILE A 231 1.68 9.77 -30.25
CA ILE A 231 0.60 8.93 -30.77
C ILE A 231 -0.06 8.17 -29.62
N VAL A 232 0.76 7.69 -28.69
CA VAL A 232 0.31 6.96 -27.51
C VAL A 232 1.01 7.54 -26.28
N GLU A 233 0.23 8.04 -25.33
CA GLU A 233 0.77 8.61 -24.09
C GLU A 233 1.57 7.58 -23.28
N PRO A 234 2.63 8.00 -22.53
CA PRO A 234 3.45 7.11 -21.73
C PRO A 234 2.74 6.56 -20.47
N ILE A 235 1.78 5.65 -20.66
CA ILE A 235 0.98 5.03 -19.59
C ILE A 235 1.06 3.49 -19.59
N TYR A 236 1.95 2.91 -20.40
CA TYR A 236 1.98 1.47 -20.65
C TYR A 236 3.13 0.75 -19.95
N LYS A 237 2.85 -0.46 -19.46
CA LYS A 237 3.83 -1.42 -18.95
C LYS A 237 4.60 -2.08 -20.08
N SER A 238 3.89 -2.41 -21.17
CA SER A 238 4.43 -3.13 -22.31
C SER A 238 3.69 -2.72 -23.59
N ILE A 239 4.45 -2.54 -24.67
CA ILE A 239 3.93 -2.34 -26.02
C ILE A 239 4.63 -3.36 -26.90
N THR A 240 3.87 -4.10 -27.69
CA THR A 240 4.39 -5.14 -28.59
C THR A 240 3.74 -5.02 -29.95
N SER A 241 4.51 -5.21 -31.02
CA SER A 241 3.99 -5.25 -32.39
C SER A 241 4.28 -6.61 -33.01
N VAL A 242 3.24 -7.33 -33.41
CA VAL A 242 3.34 -8.66 -34.04
C VAL A 242 2.48 -8.65 -35.29
N ASN A 243 3.07 -8.98 -36.45
CA ASN A 243 2.39 -9.03 -37.75
C ASN A 243 1.61 -7.75 -38.11
N GLY A 244 2.16 -6.58 -37.77
CA GLY A 244 1.54 -5.27 -38.05
C GLY A 244 0.38 -4.90 -37.12
N LYS A 245 0.06 -5.71 -36.11
CA LYS A 245 -0.89 -5.35 -35.04
C LYS A 245 -0.13 -4.98 -33.77
N THR A 246 -0.41 -3.81 -33.24
CA THR A 246 0.18 -3.35 -31.98
C THR A 246 -0.77 -3.64 -30.82
N ARG A 247 -0.24 -4.28 -29.79
CA ARG A 247 -0.93 -4.54 -28.52
C ARG A 247 -0.19 -3.85 -27.41
N ALA A 248 -0.93 -3.32 -26.46
CA ALA A 248 -0.35 -2.68 -25.30
C ALA A 248 -1.08 -3.08 -24.02
N LEU A 249 -0.31 -3.09 -22.94
CA LEU A 249 -0.78 -3.35 -21.58
C LEU A 249 -0.56 -2.09 -20.76
N PRO A 250 -1.63 -1.37 -20.37
CA PRO A 250 -1.50 -0.17 -19.54
C PRO A 250 -1.08 -0.56 -18.12
N PHE A 251 -0.69 0.42 -17.31
CA PHE A 251 -0.70 0.23 -15.86
C PHE A 251 -2.15 0.11 -15.35
N THR A 252 -2.33 -0.35 -14.10
CA THR A 252 -3.67 -0.44 -13.48
C THR A 252 -4.35 0.92 -13.55
N LYS A 253 -5.61 0.94 -14.02
CA LYS A 253 -6.38 2.16 -14.15
C LYS A 253 -6.95 2.53 -12.79
N TRP A 254 -6.85 3.80 -12.42
CA TRP A 254 -7.36 4.39 -11.19
C TRP A 254 -8.22 5.60 -11.53
N ASP A 255 -9.52 5.49 -11.32
CA ASP A 255 -10.45 6.59 -11.47
C ASP A 255 -10.52 7.38 -10.16
N TYR A 256 -10.27 8.69 -10.26
CA TYR A 256 -10.28 9.63 -9.15
C TYR A 256 -11.63 10.34 -9.09
N TYR A 257 -12.29 10.24 -7.94
CA TYR A 257 -13.54 10.91 -7.62
C TYR A 257 -13.30 11.92 -6.49
N SER A 258 -13.90 13.10 -6.61
CA SER A 258 -13.87 14.15 -5.59
C SER A 258 -15.22 14.84 -5.56
N SER A 259 -15.69 15.16 -4.35
CA SER A 259 -16.95 15.90 -4.16
C SER A 259 -18.12 15.26 -4.93
N GLY A 260 -18.21 13.93 -4.88
CA GLY A 260 -19.30 13.18 -5.50
C GLY A 260 -19.19 12.93 -7.01
N SER A 261 -18.11 13.36 -7.68
CA SER A 261 -18.01 13.30 -9.14
C SER A 261 -16.67 12.80 -9.65
N PHE A 262 -16.70 12.11 -10.80
CA PHE A 262 -15.51 11.65 -11.53
C PHE A 262 -14.66 12.83 -12.01
N GLN A 263 -13.36 12.75 -11.80
CA GLN A 263 -12.41 13.79 -12.19
C GLN A 263 -11.52 13.35 -13.36
N ARG A 264 -10.90 12.16 -13.27
CA ARG A 264 -9.94 11.64 -14.26
C ARG A 264 -9.52 10.21 -13.99
N SER A 265 -8.87 9.60 -14.99
CA SER A 265 -8.18 8.32 -14.86
C SER A 265 -6.66 8.51 -14.77
N LEU A 266 -6.03 7.73 -13.90
CA LEU A 266 -4.58 7.65 -13.69
C LEU A 266 -4.12 6.20 -13.91
N PHE A 267 -2.86 5.99 -14.31
CA PHE A 267 -2.36 4.67 -14.70
C PHE A 267 -1.06 4.34 -13.99
N PHE A 268 -1.16 3.54 -12.91
CA PHE A 268 -0.06 3.18 -12.02
C PHE A 268 -0.28 1.80 -11.39
N ASP A 269 0.77 1.08 -11.03
CA ASP A 269 0.63 -0.19 -10.30
C ASP A 269 -0.08 0.01 -8.97
N GLN A 270 0.27 1.10 -8.28
CA GLN A 270 -0.31 1.50 -7.01
C GLN A 270 -0.39 3.02 -6.95
N ILE A 271 -1.43 3.51 -6.29
CA ILE A 271 -1.63 4.92 -5.95
C ILE A 271 -2.19 5.02 -4.55
N ASP A 272 -1.81 6.05 -3.81
CA ASP A 272 -2.35 6.35 -2.49
C ASP A 272 -2.38 7.87 -2.25
N PHE A 273 -3.28 8.32 -1.38
CA PHE A 273 -3.41 9.74 -1.02
C PHE A 273 -2.28 10.15 -0.07
N VAL A 274 -1.53 11.20 -0.43
CA VAL A 274 -0.58 11.88 0.48
C VAL A 274 -1.25 13.05 1.15
N ARG A 275 -1.99 13.84 0.38
CA ARG A 275 -2.81 14.96 0.82
C ARG A 275 -4.01 15.03 -0.13
N ASN A 276 -4.98 15.89 0.16
CA ASN A 276 -6.19 16.07 -0.67
C ASN A 276 -5.90 16.47 -2.13
N ASP A 277 -4.69 16.94 -2.44
CA ASP A 277 -4.25 17.39 -3.76
C ASP A 277 -2.93 16.72 -4.21
N ALA A 278 -2.50 15.64 -3.55
CA ALA A 278 -1.24 14.98 -3.85
C ALA A 278 -1.31 13.46 -3.67
N PHE A 279 -0.78 12.73 -4.65
CA PHE A 279 -0.81 11.27 -4.70
C PHE A 279 0.61 10.70 -4.71
N ALA A 280 0.84 9.62 -3.98
CA ALA A 280 2.03 8.79 -4.13
C ALA A 280 1.70 7.68 -5.11
N VAL A 281 2.58 7.48 -6.10
CA VAL A 281 2.38 6.48 -7.16
C VAL A 281 3.59 5.57 -7.30
N ASN A 282 3.33 4.38 -7.81
CA ASN A 282 4.33 3.41 -8.18
C ASN A 282 4.06 2.91 -9.60
N SER A 283 5.08 2.90 -10.44
CA SER A 283 5.05 2.25 -11.76
C SER A 283 6.36 1.54 -12.02
N ALA A 284 6.31 0.21 -12.12
CA ALA A 284 7.44 -0.64 -12.46
C ALA A 284 8.66 -0.48 -11.52
N GLY A 285 8.42 -0.33 -10.21
CA GLY A 285 9.49 -0.16 -9.23
C GLY A 285 10.04 1.27 -9.16
N ASN A 286 9.32 2.24 -9.72
CA ASN A 286 9.68 3.65 -9.68
C ASN A 286 8.59 4.43 -8.95
N MET A 287 9.01 5.28 -8.03
CA MET A 287 8.10 6.08 -7.24
C MET A 287 7.89 7.44 -7.89
N GLY A 288 6.66 7.93 -7.86
CA GLY A 288 6.31 9.31 -8.14
C GLY A 288 5.50 9.95 -7.01
N LEU A 289 5.54 11.27 -6.97
CA LEU A 289 4.54 12.11 -6.31
C LEU A 289 3.85 12.94 -7.39
N LEU A 290 2.53 12.86 -7.43
CA LEU A 290 1.70 13.61 -8.35
C LEU A 290 0.92 14.69 -7.61
N ASN A 291 0.59 15.77 -8.29
CA ASN A 291 -0.45 16.70 -7.85
C ASN A 291 -1.85 16.20 -8.27
N SER A 292 -2.90 16.95 -7.93
CA SER A 292 -4.29 16.67 -8.32
C SER A 292 -4.53 16.70 -9.84
N THR A 293 -3.69 17.41 -10.60
CA THR A 293 -3.72 17.44 -12.07
C THR A 293 -2.94 16.27 -12.70
N GLY A 294 -2.42 15.31 -11.91
CA GLY A 294 -1.73 14.13 -12.39
C GLY A 294 -0.30 14.37 -12.90
N GLU A 295 0.25 15.56 -12.67
CA GLU A 295 1.63 15.92 -13.05
C GLU A 295 2.61 15.53 -11.94
N PHE A 296 3.80 15.07 -12.34
CA PHE A 296 4.83 14.69 -11.38
C PHE A 296 5.42 15.93 -10.68
N ILE A 297 5.21 16.03 -9.37
CA ILE A 297 5.94 16.92 -8.46
C ILE A 297 7.35 16.39 -8.26
N ASN A 298 7.48 15.06 -8.11
CA ASN A 298 8.75 14.39 -7.87
C ASN A 298 8.72 12.98 -8.47
N TYR A 299 9.85 12.51 -8.98
CA TYR A 299 10.01 11.15 -9.48
C TYR A 299 11.37 10.60 -9.05
N LYS A 300 11.37 9.40 -8.48
CA LYS A 300 12.55 8.72 -7.98
C LYS A 300 12.57 7.27 -8.48
N PRO A 301 13.37 6.97 -9.52
CA PRO A 301 13.48 5.61 -10.02
C PRO A 301 14.20 4.70 -9.03
N GLY A 302 13.83 3.42 -8.97
CA GLY A 302 14.41 2.44 -8.05
C GLY A 302 13.90 2.52 -6.59
N PHE A 303 12.78 3.19 -6.36
CA PHE A 303 12.12 3.32 -5.07
C PHE A 303 10.66 2.88 -5.16
N ASN A 304 10.15 2.31 -4.07
CA ASN A 304 8.73 1.99 -3.89
C ASN A 304 8.16 2.80 -2.73
N PHE A 305 6.93 3.30 -2.84
CA PHE A 305 6.18 3.69 -1.66
C PHE A 305 5.56 2.44 -1.00
N LYS A 306 5.40 2.45 0.32
CA LYS A 306 4.75 1.35 1.06
C LYS A 306 3.39 1.71 1.60
N ARG A 307 3.26 2.93 2.12
CA ARG A 307 2.06 3.42 2.79
C ARG A 307 2.15 4.91 2.95
N THR A 308 1.00 5.55 2.95
CA THR A 308 0.87 6.98 3.18
C THR A 308 0.04 7.27 4.43
N SER A 309 0.40 8.34 5.16
CA SER A 309 -0.36 8.81 6.32
C SER A 309 -0.16 10.30 6.53
N ASN A 310 -1.27 11.06 6.53
CA ASN A 310 -1.35 12.47 6.91
C ASN A 310 -0.30 13.41 6.27
N GLY A 311 0.02 13.29 4.98
CA GLY A 311 1.01 14.14 4.32
C GLY A 311 2.43 13.57 4.25
N LEU A 312 2.65 12.36 4.78
CA LEU A 312 3.93 11.67 4.75
C LEU A 312 3.80 10.32 4.03
N SER A 313 4.81 9.98 3.22
CA SER A 313 4.91 8.70 2.51
C SER A 313 6.11 7.90 3.00
N ILE A 314 5.89 6.63 3.33
CA ILE A 314 6.97 5.67 3.57
C ILE A 314 7.55 5.25 2.22
N VAL A 315 8.84 5.44 2.06
CA VAL A 315 9.58 5.05 0.85
C VAL A 315 10.57 3.94 1.17
N LYS A 316 10.81 3.04 0.22
CA LYS A 316 11.80 1.97 0.32
C LYS A 316 12.65 1.92 -0.95
N GLU A 317 13.97 2.00 -0.80
CA GLU A 317 14.91 1.79 -1.90
C GLU A 317 14.93 0.31 -2.26
N ILE A 318 14.77 -0.02 -3.54
CA ILE A 318 14.67 -1.42 -4.00
C ILE A 318 15.99 -2.16 -3.80
N ARG A 319 17.11 -1.50 -4.10
CA ARG A 319 18.43 -2.13 -4.09
C ARG A 319 18.93 -2.47 -2.70
N THR A 320 18.76 -1.56 -1.74
CA THR A 320 19.25 -1.74 -0.36
C THR A 320 18.19 -2.32 0.55
N GLY A 321 16.90 -2.13 0.21
CA GLY A 321 15.79 -2.51 1.06
C GLY A 321 15.50 -1.53 2.21
N PHE A 322 16.31 -0.49 2.38
CA PHE A 322 16.12 0.50 3.43
C PHE A 322 14.92 1.38 3.15
N SER A 323 14.23 1.73 4.23
CA SER A 323 13.05 2.58 4.24
C SER A 323 13.39 3.96 4.83
N GLY A 324 12.69 4.98 4.34
CA GLY A 324 12.72 6.35 4.84
C GLY A 324 11.34 6.98 4.72
N VAL A 325 11.25 8.29 4.99
CA VAL A 325 9.99 9.04 4.90
C VAL A 325 10.21 10.33 4.12
N ILE A 326 9.31 10.60 3.18
CA ILE A 326 9.24 11.87 2.45
C ILE A 326 7.91 12.58 2.74
N ASP A 327 7.89 13.90 2.62
CA ASP A 327 6.65 14.68 2.63
C ASP A 327 5.98 14.75 1.25
N ALA A 328 4.83 15.43 1.17
CA ALA A 328 4.07 15.64 -0.07
C ALA A 328 4.81 16.43 -1.16
N THR A 329 5.94 17.10 -0.84
CA THR A 329 6.81 17.76 -1.83
C THR A 329 7.94 16.85 -2.32
N GLY A 330 8.09 15.68 -1.69
CA GLY A 330 9.16 14.72 -1.93
C GLY A 330 10.45 15.04 -1.20
N LYS A 331 10.41 16.02 -0.29
CA LYS A 331 11.52 16.31 0.62
C LYS A 331 11.65 15.17 1.61
N GLN A 332 12.88 14.67 1.75
CA GLN A 332 13.19 13.64 2.72
C GLN A 332 13.12 14.22 4.13
N ILE A 333 12.28 13.59 4.95
CA ILE A 333 12.08 13.92 6.36
C ILE A 333 12.85 12.93 7.23
N VAL A 334 12.79 11.63 6.90
CA VAL A 334 13.52 10.57 7.57
C VAL A 334 14.44 9.89 6.55
N PRO A 335 15.74 9.71 6.86
CA PRO A 335 16.70 9.12 5.94
C PRO A 335 16.39 7.66 5.57
N LEU A 336 16.90 7.24 4.42
CA LEU A 336 16.76 5.89 3.86
C LEU A 336 17.80 4.92 4.43
N ASN A 337 17.73 4.65 5.73
CA ASN A 337 18.69 3.77 6.42
C ASN A 337 18.03 2.91 7.51
N TYR A 338 16.71 2.74 7.46
CA TYR A 338 15.95 1.96 8.44
C TYR A 338 15.35 0.70 7.82
N ASP A 339 15.32 -0.41 8.55
CA ASP A 339 14.75 -1.68 8.04
C ASP A 339 13.22 -1.60 7.93
N SER A 340 12.61 -1.01 8.95
CA SER A 340 11.16 -0.88 9.10
C SER A 340 10.82 0.44 9.74
N LEU A 341 9.63 0.96 9.45
CA LEU A 341 9.14 2.20 10.05
C LEU A 341 7.61 2.27 10.01
N VAL A 342 7.05 2.99 10.99
CA VAL A 342 5.61 3.17 11.19
C VAL A 342 5.35 4.66 11.44
N ILE A 343 4.34 5.21 10.77
CA ILE A 343 3.92 6.61 10.91
C ILE A 343 2.61 6.66 11.70
N THR A 344 2.55 7.52 12.71
CA THR A 344 1.31 7.92 13.40
C THR A 344 1.00 9.40 13.14
N ASP A 345 -0.09 9.90 13.72
CA ASP A 345 -0.51 11.30 13.54
C ASP A 345 0.54 12.31 14.04
N ASP A 346 1.32 11.93 15.06
CA ASP A 346 2.28 12.80 15.77
C ASP A 346 3.74 12.35 15.68
N LEU A 347 4.02 11.06 15.43
CA LEU A 347 5.35 10.45 15.54
C LEU A 347 5.71 9.56 14.35
N VAL A 348 7.00 9.29 14.20
CA VAL A 348 7.54 8.28 13.29
C VAL A 348 8.41 7.32 14.09
N PHE A 349 8.02 6.05 14.11
CA PHE A 349 8.77 4.97 14.73
C PHE A 349 9.67 4.34 13.68
N VAL A 350 10.97 4.25 13.96
CA VAL A 350 11.95 3.68 13.04
C VAL A 350 12.69 2.54 13.71
N GLN A 351 12.87 1.45 12.97
CA GLN A 351 13.59 0.28 13.43
C GLN A 351 14.99 0.23 12.79
N THR A 352 16.00 0.10 13.62
CA THR A 352 17.40 -0.12 13.22
C THR A 352 17.85 -1.52 13.64
N ARG A 353 18.79 -2.08 12.89
CA ARG A 353 19.48 -3.32 13.22
C ARG A 353 20.93 -3.03 13.58
N ASN A 354 21.37 -3.54 14.73
CA ASN A 354 22.79 -3.74 15.04
C ASN A 354 23.11 -5.24 14.96
N GLU A 355 24.40 -5.61 15.07
CA GLU A 355 24.90 -6.97 14.82
C GLU A 355 24.13 -8.09 15.54
N ASN A 356 23.51 -7.82 16.69
CA ASN A 356 22.83 -8.84 17.52
C ASN A 356 21.34 -8.60 17.80
N SER A 357 20.74 -7.47 17.38
CA SER A 357 19.39 -7.08 17.81
C SER A 357 18.76 -6.00 16.91
N GLN A 358 17.42 -5.93 16.96
CA GLN A 358 16.64 -4.84 16.36
C GLN A 358 16.06 -3.95 17.46
N TYR A 359 16.13 -2.64 17.26
CA TYR A 359 15.63 -1.67 18.22
C TYR A 359 14.81 -0.59 17.54
N TRP A 360 13.88 -0.02 18.29
CA TRP A 360 13.03 1.07 17.86
C TRP A 360 13.52 2.39 18.41
N ASN A 361 13.52 3.40 17.55
CA ASN A 361 13.75 4.79 17.88
C ASN A 361 12.49 5.60 17.53
N VAL A 362 12.26 6.70 18.26
CA VAL A 362 11.10 7.57 18.04
C VAL A 362 11.58 8.89 17.49
N LEU A 363 11.04 9.28 16.34
CA LEU A 363 11.30 10.56 15.68
C LEU A 363 10.02 11.40 15.68
N SER A 364 10.17 12.72 15.64
CA SER A 364 9.05 13.61 15.31
C SER A 364 8.69 13.47 13.84
N ARG A 365 7.52 13.98 13.46
CA ARG A 365 7.13 14.10 12.04
C ARG A 365 7.99 15.04 11.20
N LYS A 366 8.97 15.72 11.81
CA LYS A 366 10.02 16.47 11.12
C LYS A 366 11.36 15.71 11.06
N GLY A 367 11.38 14.44 11.46
CA GLY A 367 12.55 13.58 11.44
C GLY A 367 13.53 13.77 12.61
N LYS A 368 13.19 14.62 13.60
CA LYS A 368 14.07 14.86 14.75
C LYS A 368 13.87 13.76 15.79
N LYS A 369 14.93 13.05 16.17
CA LYS A 369 14.90 12.06 17.26
C LYS A 369 14.32 12.67 18.54
N GLN A 370 13.28 12.02 19.06
CA GLN A 370 12.60 12.37 20.30
C GLN A 370 12.96 11.40 21.43
N SER A 371 13.16 10.12 21.10
CA SER A 371 13.52 9.14 22.11
C SER A 371 14.92 9.40 22.66
N LEU A 372 15.05 9.37 23.98
CA LEU A 372 16.35 9.41 24.65
C LEU A 372 17.07 8.05 24.52
N TYR A 373 16.30 6.97 24.60
CA TYR A 373 16.78 5.59 24.56
C TYR A 373 16.28 4.86 23.30
N GLU A 374 16.79 3.63 23.13
CA GLU A 374 16.32 2.66 22.15
C GLU A 374 15.41 1.65 22.84
N TYR A 375 14.38 1.18 22.13
CA TYR A 375 13.35 0.30 22.67
C TYR A 375 13.37 -1.06 21.98
N ASP A 376 13.32 -2.13 22.76
CA ASP A 376 13.22 -3.50 22.27
C ASP A 376 11.89 -3.73 21.53
N ARG A 377 10.81 -3.12 22.03
CA ARG A 377 9.45 -3.21 21.47
C ARG A 377 8.68 -1.90 21.68
N ILE A 378 7.78 -1.61 20.75
CA ILE A 378 6.78 -0.55 20.87
C ILE A 378 5.44 -1.17 20.44
N SER A 379 4.41 -1.05 21.28
CA SER A 379 3.08 -1.63 21.05
C SER A 379 2.06 -0.55 20.65
N LYS A 380 0.78 -0.91 20.57
CA LYS A 380 -0.30 0.02 20.19
C LYS A 380 -0.64 0.98 21.33
N MET A 381 -1.12 2.17 20.97
CA MET A 381 -1.61 3.16 21.92
C MET A 381 -2.81 2.64 22.73
N GLN A 382 -2.78 2.84 24.04
CA GLN A 382 -3.85 2.49 24.99
C GLN A 382 -3.98 3.58 26.04
N ASN A 383 -5.21 4.00 26.36
CA ASN A 383 -5.50 4.99 27.40
C ASN A 383 -4.62 6.27 27.34
N GLY A 384 -4.36 6.79 26.13
CA GLY A 384 -3.57 8.01 25.96
C GLY A 384 -2.05 7.84 26.04
N VAL A 385 -1.53 6.62 26.10
CA VAL A 385 -0.08 6.33 26.14
C VAL A 385 0.33 5.21 25.18
N ILE A 386 1.61 5.14 24.86
CA ILE A 386 2.19 4.05 24.05
C ILE A 386 3.03 3.18 24.96
N GLU A 387 2.68 1.89 25.07
CA GLU A 387 3.50 0.94 25.81
C GLU A 387 4.73 0.56 24.98
N ALA A 388 5.88 0.52 25.64
CA ALA A 388 7.15 0.12 25.06
C ALA A 388 7.95 -0.71 26.06
N SER A 389 9.01 -1.37 25.59
CA SER A 389 9.97 -2.05 26.46
C SER A 389 11.40 -1.69 26.11
N ARG A 390 12.26 -1.60 27.12
CA ARG A 390 13.73 -1.55 26.97
C ARG A 390 14.38 -2.34 28.10
N ASN A 391 15.49 -3.02 27.82
CA ASN A 391 16.17 -3.90 28.77
C ASN A 391 15.23 -4.95 29.39
N ARG A 392 14.29 -5.49 28.59
CA ARG A 392 13.24 -6.44 29.03
C ARG A 392 12.28 -5.92 30.10
N LYS A 393 12.28 -4.60 30.36
CA LYS A 393 11.32 -3.94 31.24
C LYS A 393 10.36 -3.08 30.43
N TYR A 394 9.13 -3.00 30.88
CA TYR A 394 8.06 -2.25 30.24
C TYR A 394 7.88 -0.88 30.88
N GLY A 395 7.36 0.05 30.09
CA GLY A 395 7.01 1.41 30.48
C GLY A 395 6.17 2.09 29.41
N PHE A 396 5.92 3.38 29.57
CA PHE A 396 5.07 4.18 28.69
C PHE A 396 5.81 5.34 28.06
N LEU A 397 5.41 5.65 26.84
CA LEU A 397 5.79 6.83 26.08
C LEU A 397 4.57 7.72 25.87
N ASP A 398 4.78 9.03 25.93
CA ASP A 398 3.80 10.03 25.54
C ASP A 398 3.59 9.96 24.00
N PRO A 399 2.34 9.83 23.52
CA PRO A 399 2.05 9.58 22.11
C PRO A 399 2.30 10.80 21.20
N LYS A 400 2.41 12.01 21.77
CA LYS A 400 2.62 13.25 21.01
C LYS A 400 4.09 13.60 20.91
N THR A 401 4.82 13.38 21.99
CA THR A 401 6.22 13.79 22.12
C THR A 401 7.19 12.62 21.96
N GLY A 402 6.75 11.38 22.17
CA GLY A 402 7.59 10.18 22.13
C GLY A 402 8.53 10.03 23.32
N LYS A 403 8.42 10.90 24.34
CA LYS A 403 9.24 10.87 25.55
C LYS A 403 8.67 9.87 26.56
N GLU A 404 9.52 9.35 27.44
CA GLU A 404 9.08 8.48 28.53
C GLU A 404 8.10 9.23 29.44
N SER A 405 6.87 8.72 29.51
CA SER A 405 5.83 9.21 30.42
C SER A 405 5.79 8.41 31.72
N SER A 406 6.47 7.26 31.77
CA SER A 406 6.71 6.47 32.99
C SER A 406 8.13 5.90 33.04
N PRO A 407 8.60 5.46 34.22
CA PRO A 407 9.79 4.62 34.32
C PRO A 407 9.61 3.26 33.62
N PHE A 408 10.74 2.66 33.21
CA PHE A 408 10.80 1.35 32.55
C PHE A 408 11.33 0.27 33.51
N PHE A 409 10.54 -0.08 34.53
CA PHE A 409 10.95 -1.05 35.56
C PHE A 409 10.01 -2.25 35.68
N TYR A 410 8.89 -2.27 34.95
CA TYR A 410 7.86 -3.29 35.09
C TYR A 410 8.21 -4.55 34.31
N ASP A 411 7.92 -5.72 34.87
CA ASP A 411 8.10 -7.03 34.24
C ASP A 411 6.97 -7.34 33.25
N SER A 412 5.78 -6.78 33.49
CA SER A 412 4.59 -6.91 32.64
C SER A 412 3.62 -5.76 32.87
N ILE A 413 2.78 -5.45 31.88
CA ILE A 413 1.70 -4.47 31.96
C ILE A 413 0.43 -5.09 31.35
N SER A 414 -0.69 -5.00 32.04
CA SER A 414 -2.01 -5.42 31.54
C SER A 414 -2.74 -4.28 30.81
N PRO A 415 -3.75 -4.57 29.96
CA PRO A 415 -4.59 -3.53 29.36
C PRO A 415 -5.25 -2.66 30.42
N PHE A 416 -5.40 -1.37 30.12
CA PHE A 416 -6.04 -0.43 31.04
C PHE A 416 -7.51 -0.79 31.28
N LYS A 417 -7.91 -0.76 32.56
CA LYS A 417 -9.30 -0.84 33.01
C LYS A 417 -9.59 0.33 33.94
N ASN A 418 -10.60 1.13 33.62
CA ASN A 418 -11.00 2.31 34.42
C ASN A 418 -9.81 3.22 34.78
N GLY A 419 -8.91 3.46 33.83
CA GLY A 419 -7.75 4.36 33.98
C GLY A 419 -6.53 3.76 34.68
N LEU A 420 -6.59 2.51 35.15
CA LEU A 420 -5.48 1.80 35.79
C LEU A 420 -4.99 0.61 34.97
N ALA A 421 -3.71 0.26 35.11
CA ALA A 421 -3.12 -0.97 34.60
C ALA A 421 -2.50 -1.75 35.75
N VAL A 422 -2.74 -3.06 35.80
CA VAL A 422 -2.01 -3.99 36.69
C VAL A 422 -0.64 -4.25 36.09
N VAL A 423 0.40 -4.16 36.92
CA VAL A 423 1.79 -4.35 36.51
C VAL A 423 2.51 -5.35 37.41
N GLY A 424 3.36 -6.17 36.81
CA GLY A 424 4.31 -7.03 37.52
C GLY A 424 5.60 -6.27 37.84
N TYR A 425 6.13 -6.45 39.05
CA TYR A 425 7.39 -5.88 39.49
C TYR A 425 8.04 -6.78 40.55
N GLN A 426 9.23 -7.33 40.25
CA GLN A 426 10.03 -8.14 41.20
C GLN A 426 9.22 -9.29 41.84
N ASN A 427 8.48 -10.05 41.02
CA ASN A 427 7.59 -11.17 41.41
C ASN A 427 6.31 -10.79 42.16
N SER A 428 6.01 -9.50 42.30
CA SER A 428 4.77 -9.00 42.91
C SER A 428 3.95 -8.20 41.91
N PHE A 429 2.70 -7.91 42.25
CA PHE A 429 1.79 -7.11 41.45
C PHE A 429 1.37 -5.82 42.16
N GLY A 430 1.29 -4.75 41.37
CA GLY A 430 0.76 -3.45 41.78
C GLY A 430 -0.13 -2.85 40.68
N ALA A 431 -0.64 -1.64 40.92
CA ALA A 431 -1.45 -0.91 39.95
C ALA A 431 -0.88 0.49 39.71
N ILE A 432 -0.84 0.91 38.45
CA ILE A 432 -0.38 2.23 38.03
C ILE A 432 -1.44 2.94 37.18
N ASN A 433 -1.40 4.27 37.18
CA ASN A 433 -2.17 5.07 36.22
C ASN A 433 -1.38 5.27 34.90
N ALA A 434 -1.96 6.00 33.93
CA ALA A 434 -1.32 6.28 32.65
C ALA A 434 -0.02 7.10 32.73
N LYS A 435 0.23 7.79 33.86
CA LYS A 435 1.51 8.48 34.13
C LYS A 435 2.56 7.54 34.73
N GLY A 436 2.23 6.26 34.92
CA GLY A 436 3.07 5.28 35.60
C GLY A 436 3.21 5.47 37.10
N ASN A 437 2.42 6.37 37.70
CA ASN A 437 2.45 6.55 39.14
C ASN A 437 1.79 5.35 39.80
N TRP A 438 2.44 4.82 40.84
CA TRP A 438 1.84 3.82 41.71
C TRP A 438 0.56 4.36 42.32
N VAL A 439 -0.54 3.68 42.03
CA VAL A 439 -1.81 3.83 42.73
C VAL A 439 -1.87 2.78 43.84
N ILE A 440 -1.36 1.57 43.57
CA ILE A 440 -1.15 0.52 44.56
C ILE A 440 0.26 -0.02 44.36
N THR A 441 1.09 0.04 45.40
CA THR A 441 2.48 -0.40 45.33
C THR A 441 2.59 -1.93 45.18
N PRO A 442 3.67 -2.45 44.56
CA PRO A 442 3.75 -3.83 44.11
C PRO A 442 4.20 -4.78 45.22
N TYR A 443 3.32 -5.06 46.17
CA TYR A 443 3.55 -6.04 47.25
C TYR A 443 2.52 -7.18 47.27
N SER A 444 1.65 -7.23 46.27
CA SER A 444 0.57 -8.22 46.20
C SER A 444 1.03 -9.47 45.44
N ASP A 445 0.64 -10.66 45.88
CA ASP A 445 0.83 -11.90 45.15
C ASP A 445 -0.05 -11.94 43.89
N SER A 446 -1.22 -11.29 43.95
CA SER A 446 -2.08 -11.06 42.79
C SER A 446 -2.89 -9.78 42.94
N LEU A 447 -3.27 -9.18 41.82
CA LEU A 447 -4.04 -7.95 41.78
C LEU A 447 -4.98 -7.93 40.56
N SER A 448 -6.21 -7.45 40.73
CA SER A 448 -7.19 -7.33 39.65
C SER A 448 -8.07 -6.09 39.80
N ILE A 449 -8.48 -5.51 38.66
CA ILE A 449 -9.38 -4.35 38.60
C ILE A 449 -10.77 -4.84 38.22
N LEU A 450 -11.76 -4.58 39.08
CA LEU A 450 -13.14 -5.04 38.96
C LEU A 450 -14.09 -3.87 39.23
N GLY A 451 -14.82 -3.43 38.19
CA GLY A 451 -15.61 -2.21 38.26
C GLY A 451 -14.76 -1.03 38.76
N ASN A 452 -15.22 -0.30 39.76
CA ASN A 452 -14.51 0.85 40.33
C ASN A 452 -13.60 0.48 41.50
N ARG A 453 -13.11 -0.77 41.57
CA ARG A 453 -12.31 -1.26 42.69
C ARG A 453 -11.09 -2.05 42.22
N VAL A 454 -10.12 -2.15 43.12
CA VAL A 454 -8.94 -2.98 42.93
C VAL A 454 -8.84 -3.99 44.06
N LEU A 455 -8.83 -5.27 43.71
CA LEU A 455 -8.66 -6.38 44.64
C LEU A 455 -7.21 -6.84 44.62
N SER A 456 -6.63 -6.97 45.80
CA SER A 456 -5.28 -7.44 46.02
C SER A 456 -5.30 -8.63 46.98
N LYS A 457 -4.45 -9.62 46.71
CA LYS A 457 -4.14 -10.70 47.65
C LYS A 457 -2.67 -10.62 48.04
N GLN A 458 -2.39 -10.73 49.33
CA GLN A 458 -1.04 -10.75 49.89
C GLN A 458 -0.97 -11.79 51.02
N GLY A 459 -0.36 -12.94 50.76
CA GLY A 459 -0.37 -14.09 51.66
C GLY A 459 -1.81 -14.56 51.93
N SER A 460 -2.21 -14.51 53.20
CA SER A 460 -3.58 -14.79 53.65
C SER A 460 -4.49 -13.56 53.67
N GLU A 461 -3.95 -12.36 53.41
CA GLU A 461 -4.72 -11.11 53.41
C GLU A 461 -5.35 -10.82 52.05
N TYR A 462 -6.58 -10.34 52.09
CA TYR A 462 -7.33 -9.81 50.96
C TYR A 462 -7.64 -8.35 51.23
N LYS A 463 -7.27 -7.48 50.29
CA LYS A 463 -7.40 -6.03 50.40
C LYS A 463 -8.22 -5.47 49.24
N VAL A 464 -9.08 -4.52 49.55
CA VAL A 464 -9.86 -3.77 48.55
C VAL A 464 -9.42 -2.31 48.59
N PHE A 465 -9.09 -1.78 47.42
CA PHE A 465 -8.72 -0.38 47.23
C PHE A 465 -9.72 0.33 46.31
N SER A 466 -9.88 1.63 46.50
CA SER A 466 -10.52 2.49 45.50
C SER A 466 -9.63 2.65 44.27
N LEU A 467 -10.15 3.21 43.16
CA LEU A 467 -9.33 3.51 41.97
C LEU A 467 -8.26 4.58 42.24
N GLU A 468 -8.41 5.34 43.31
CA GLU A 468 -7.43 6.31 43.79
C GLU A 468 -6.37 5.69 44.72
N GLY A 469 -6.46 4.38 44.99
CA GLY A 469 -5.48 3.65 45.81
C GLY A 469 -5.73 3.74 47.31
N LYS A 470 -6.88 4.27 47.75
CA LYS A 470 -7.24 4.29 49.17
C LYS A 470 -7.61 2.88 49.62
N LEU A 471 -6.95 2.37 50.66
CA LEU A 471 -7.36 1.11 51.30
C LEU A 471 -8.76 1.29 51.90
N LEU A 472 -9.70 0.51 51.41
CA LEU A 472 -11.09 0.49 51.88
C LEU A 472 -11.30 -0.64 52.89
N THR A 473 -10.65 -1.79 52.69
CA THR A 473 -10.83 -2.99 53.53
C THR A 473 -9.58 -3.85 53.53
N ASN A 474 -9.29 -4.47 54.67
CA ASN A 474 -8.34 -5.56 54.83
C ASN A 474 -9.04 -6.72 55.58
N SER A 475 -8.94 -7.94 55.07
CA SER A 475 -9.56 -9.14 55.66
C SER A 475 -8.66 -10.36 55.49
N TYR A 476 -8.75 -11.32 56.40
CA TYR A 476 -8.14 -12.64 56.24
C TYR A 476 -9.09 -13.64 55.55
N TYR A 477 -10.32 -13.22 55.30
CA TYR A 477 -11.30 -13.96 54.51
C TYR A 477 -11.19 -13.55 53.05
N GLN A 478 -11.45 -14.50 52.16
CA GLN A 478 -11.50 -14.23 50.72
C GLN A 478 -12.63 -13.23 50.43
N LEU A 479 -12.28 -12.11 49.79
CA LEU A 479 -13.21 -11.06 49.40
C LEU A 479 -13.67 -11.26 47.95
N VAL A 480 -14.98 -11.21 47.72
CA VAL A 480 -15.58 -11.23 46.38
C VAL A 480 -16.26 -9.88 46.13
N PRO A 481 -15.75 -9.05 45.20
CA PRO A 481 -16.25 -7.70 44.99
C PRO A 481 -17.60 -7.66 44.25
N LEU A 482 -18.38 -6.64 44.56
CA LEU A 482 -19.69 -6.32 43.98
C LEU A 482 -19.74 -4.82 43.61
N PRO A 483 -20.71 -4.37 42.78
CA PRO A 483 -20.80 -2.97 42.34
C PRO A 483 -20.78 -1.90 43.46
N LEU A 484 -21.41 -2.16 44.62
CA LEU A 484 -21.44 -1.24 45.78
C LEU A 484 -20.73 -1.78 47.03
N GLY A 485 -19.79 -2.72 46.86
CA GLY A 485 -19.02 -3.25 47.99
C GLY A 485 -18.40 -4.61 47.68
N TYR A 486 -18.50 -5.53 48.63
CA TYR A 486 -18.00 -6.89 48.49
C TYR A 486 -18.72 -7.79 49.50
N TYR A 487 -18.64 -9.10 49.27
CA TYR A 487 -18.99 -10.06 50.30
C TYR A 487 -17.78 -10.91 50.68
N GLN A 488 -17.84 -11.48 51.88
CA GLN A 488 -16.87 -12.43 52.40
C GLN A 488 -17.59 -13.58 53.10
N ASN A 489 -16.91 -14.72 53.23
CA ASN A 489 -17.42 -15.88 53.96
C ASN A 489 -16.99 -15.81 55.42
N GLU A 490 -17.93 -15.66 56.34
CA GLU A 490 -17.73 -15.73 57.80
C GLU A 490 -18.20 -17.09 58.33
N ALA A 491 -17.98 -17.39 59.62
CA ALA A 491 -18.28 -18.70 60.21
C ALA A 491 -19.74 -19.15 60.02
N ASP A 492 -20.68 -18.20 59.97
CA ASP A 492 -22.12 -18.45 59.91
C ASP A 492 -22.73 -18.23 58.51
N GLY A 493 -21.94 -17.76 57.53
CA GLY A 493 -22.41 -17.55 56.15
C GLY A 493 -21.75 -16.35 55.43
N LEU A 494 -22.27 -16.01 54.25
CA LEU A 494 -21.81 -14.86 53.48
C LEU A 494 -22.32 -13.54 54.08
N VAL A 495 -21.43 -12.56 54.16
CA VAL A 495 -21.71 -11.23 54.70
C VAL A 495 -21.44 -10.18 53.65
N LEU A 496 -22.41 -9.30 53.42
CA LEU A 496 -22.27 -8.15 52.52
C LEU A 496 -21.78 -6.93 53.29
N TYR A 497 -20.76 -6.29 52.74
CA TYR A 497 -20.22 -5.02 53.21
C TYR A 497 -20.36 -3.97 52.12
N ASN A 498 -20.57 -2.72 52.52
CA ASN A 498 -20.43 -1.60 51.61
C ASN A 498 -18.95 -1.17 51.46
N ASP A 499 -18.71 -0.22 50.58
CA ASP A 499 -17.38 0.33 50.31
C ASP A 499 -16.68 1.03 51.49
N LEU A 500 -17.41 1.33 52.57
CA LEU A 500 -16.88 1.90 53.80
C LEU A 500 -16.59 0.84 54.87
N ASN A 501 -16.58 -0.44 54.49
CA ASN A 501 -16.44 -1.57 55.42
C ASN A 501 -17.56 -1.60 56.49
N LYS A 502 -18.71 -1.00 56.19
CA LYS A 502 -19.90 -1.10 57.03
C LYS A 502 -20.68 -2.33 56.60
N ARG A 503 -20.94 -3.22 57.55
CA ARG A 503 -21.81 -4.38 57.36
C ARG A 503 -23.20 -3.91 56.90
N LEU A 504 -23.67 -4.50 55.80
CA LEU A 504 -24.99 -4.25 55.23
C LEU A 504 -25.97 -5.38 55.55
N LEU A 505 -25.48 -6.63 55.66
CA LEU A 505 -26.29 -7.82 55.95
C LEU A 505 -25.62 -8.66 57.03
N GLU A 506 -26.40 -9.35 57.86
CA GLU A 506 -25.89 -10.31 58.86
C GLU A 506 -25.46 -11.64 58.21
N PRO A 507 -24.55 -12.43 58.83
CA PRO A 507 -23.92 -13.65 58.29
C PRO A 507 -24.87 -14.85 58.23
N ASN A 508 -25.96 -14.76 57.48
CA ASN A 508 -26.94 -15.84 57.38
C ASN A 508 -27.30 -16.18 55.93
N TYR A 509 -26.47 -15.82 54.94
CA TYR A 509 -26.79 -16.03 53.52
C TYR A 509 -25.83 -17.01 52.86
N ASP A 510 -26.39 -17.90 52.03
CA ASP A 510 -25.66 -18.93 51.30
C ASP A 510 -25.04 -18.39 50.01
N VAL A 511 -25.74 -17.46 49.34
CA VAL A 511 -25.36 -16.90 48.02
C VAL A 511 -25.70 -15.42 47.96
N ILE A 512 -24.81 -14.61 47.38
CA ILE A 512 -25.00 -13.19 47.11
C ILE A 512 -24.60 -12.92 45.65
N THR A 513 -25.53 -12.42 44.84
CA THR A 513 -25.30 -12.14 43.41
C THR A 513 -25.65 -10.70 43.07
N ALA A 514 -24.74 -9.98 42.41
CA ALA A 514 -25.00 -8.68 41.80
C ALA A 514 -25.99 -8.81 40.63
N VAL A 515 -27.11 -8.11 40.74
CA VAL A 515 -28.14 -8.05 39.70
C VAL A 515 -28.09 -6.73 38.94
N SER A 516 -27.92 -5.62 39.67
CA SER A 516 -27.66 -4.30 39.11
C SER A 516 -26.64 -3.56 39.96
N SER A 517 -26.39 -2.27 39.71
CA SER A 517 -25.54 -1.47 40.58
C SER A 517 -26.03 -1.44 42.02
N ASP A 518 -27.35 -1.43 42.26
CA ASP A 518 -27.96 -1.27 43.59
C ASP A 518 -29.04 -2.33 43.88
N LEU A 519 -28.87 -3.54 43.34
CA LEU A 519 -29.78 -4.65 43.58
C LEU A 519 -29.00 -5.96 43.64
N TYR A 520 -29.22 -6.70 44.72
CA TYR A 520 -28.61 -8.00 44.98
C TYR A 520 -29.67 -9.09 45.10
N LEU A 521 -29.41 -10.25 44.49
CA LEU A 521 -30.17 -11.47 44.72
C LEU A 521 -29.44 -12.28 45.79
N LEU A 522 -30.13 -12.54 46.91
CA LEU A 522 -29.61 -13.28 48.05
C LEU A 522 -30.34 -14.62 48.17
N THR A 523 -29.66 -15.63 48.70
CA THR A 523 -30.27 -16.91 49.11
C THR A 523 -29.93 -17.20 50.57
N ARG A 524 -30.92 -17.62 51.36
CA ARG A 524 -30.78 -18.10 52.76
C ARG A 524 -31.74 -19.25 53.01
N ASP A 525 -31.24 -20.41 53.44
CA ASP A 525 -32.05 -21.59 53.75
C ASP A 525 -32.96 -22.01 52.58
N SER A 526 -32.43 -21.93 51.35
CA SER A 526 -33.17 -22.10 50.08
C SER A 526 -34.19 -21.00 49.73
N LEU A 527 -34.47 -20.05 50.63
CA LEU A 527 -35.31 -18.89 50.36
C LEU A 527 -34.51 -17.82 49.60
N ARG A 528 -35.15 -17.10 48.68
CA ARG A 528 -34.50 -16.04 47.89
C ARG A 528 -35.02 -14.65 48.26
N PHE A 529 -34.15 -13.64 48.18
CA PHE A 529 -34.46 -12.26 48.53
C PHE A 529 -33.86 -11.28 47.52
N LEU A 530 -34.57 -10.20 47.23
CA LEU A 530 -34.02 -9.04 46.55
C LEU A 530 -33.65 -7.98 47.58
N TYR A 531 -32.37 -7.62 47.64
CA TYR A 531 -31.86 -6.64 48.59
C TYR A 531 -31.34 -5.39 47.88
N ARG A 532 -31.80 -4.22 48.33
CA ARG A 532 -31.35 -2.91 47.88
C ARG A 532 -30.50 -2.22 48.95
N PRO A 533 -29.18 -2.08 48.74
CA PRO A 533 -28.29 -1.42 49.70
C PRO A 533 -28.66 0.03 50.04
N SER A 534 -29.15 0.80 49.06
CA SER A 534 -29.42 2.24 49.22
C SER A 534 -30.47 2.56 50.28
N ASP A 535 -31.55 1.77 50.32
CA ASP A 535 -32.66 1.93 51.27
C ASP A 535 -32.73 0.81 52.33
N LYS A 536 -31.86 -0.19 52.22
CA LYS A 536 -31.78 -1.39 53.07
C LYS A 536 -33.04 -2.27 53.01
N SER A 537 -33.81 -2.20 51.93
CA SER A 537 -34.99 -3.05 51.78
C SER A 537 -34.59 -4.46 51.37
N ASP A 538 -35.16 -5.45 52.05
CA ASP A 538 -35.02 -6.87 51.75
C ASP A 538 -36.40 -7.48 51.42
N TYR A 539 -36.62 -7.79 50.15
CA TYR A 539 -37.87 -8.34 49.68
C TYR A 539 -37.74 -9.85 49.52
N ARG A 540 -38.43 -10.61 50.35
CA ARG A 540 -38.55 -12.06 50.16
C ARG A 540 -39.27 -12.34 48.85
N LEU A 541 -38.66 -13.14 48.00
CA LEU A 541 -39.27 -13.65 46.78
C LEU A 541 -40.20 -14.81 47.10
N ASP A 542 -41.28 -14.93 46.32
CA ASP A 542 -42.22 -16.04 46.41
C ASP A 542 -41.51 -17.38 46.15
N ASP A 543 -41.80 -18.39 46.99
CA ASP A 543 -41.24 -19.72 46.88
C ASP A 543 -41.71 -20.43 45.58
N GLY A 544 -42.86 -20.01 45.02
CA GLY A 544 -43.42 -20.51 43.77
C GLY A 544 -42.67 -20.07 42.49
N ILE A 545 -41.67 -19.19 42.60
CA ILE A 545 -40.88 -18.75 41.44
C ILE A 545 -39.99 -19.89 40.93
N GLN A 546 -40.35 -20.46 39.79
CA GLN A 546 -39.60 -21.52 39.13
C GLN A 546 -38.36 -20.98 38.41
N PHE A 547 -38.46 -19.79 37.83
CA PHE A 547 -37.35 -19.12 37.12
C PHE A 547 -37.39 -17.61 37.30
N LEU A 548 -36.22 -17.00 37.47
CA LEU A 548 -36.02 -15.56 37.52
C LEU A 548 -34.98 -15.17 36.47
N GLY A 549 -35.40 -14.37 35.49
CA GLY A 549 -34.57 -13.92 34.38
C GLY A 549 -33.62 -12.80 34.77
N GLN A 550 -32.87 -12.31 33.78
CA GLN A 550 -31.96 -11.18 33.99
C GLN A 550 -32.75 -9.89 34.27
N TYR A 551 -32.31 -9.12 35.26
CA TYR A 551 -32.85 -7.80 35.52
C TYR A 551 -32.45 -6.82 34.42
N TYR A 552 -33.43 -6.16 33.83
CA TYR A 552 -33.20 -5.14 32.83
C TYR A 552 -34.26 -4.05 32.91
N SER A 553 -33.84 -2.79 32.85
CA SER A 553 -34.74 -1.62 32.87
C SER A 553 -35.80 -1.62 33.98
N GLY A 554 -35.46 -2.12 35.18
CA GLY A 554 -36.35 -2.08 36.35
C GLY A 554 -37.12 -3.37 36.63
N TYR A 555 -37.06 -4.37 35.74
CA TYR A 555 -37.90 -5.56 35.83
C TYR A 555 -37.14 -6.86 35.62
N PHE A 556 -37.67 -7.93 36.21
CA PHE A 556 -37.26 -9.30 35.97
C PHE A 556 -38.35 -10.05 35.21
N PRO A 557 -38.03 -10.72 34.09
CA PRO A 557 -38.83 -11.85 33.61
C PRO A 557 -38.94 -12.90 34.73
N VAL A 558 -40.14 -13.37 35.05
CA VAL A 558 -40.35 -14.39 36.07
C VAL A 558 -41.25 -15.50 35.55
N LYS A 559 -41.02 -16.74 36.00
CA LYS A 559 -41.89 -17.89 35.73
C LYS A 559 -42.43 -18.46 37.04
N ILE A 560 -43.74 -18.50 37.20
CA ILE A 560 -44.49 -19.00 38.37
C ILE A 560 -45.65 -19.84 37.82
N ASP A 561 -45.87 -21.03 38.38
CA ASP A 561 -46.92 -21.98 37.94
C ASP A 561 -46.89 -22.27 36.42
N ASP A 562 -45.68 -22.48 35.89
CA ASP A 562 -45.41 -22.67 34.46
C ASP A 562 -45.77 -21.50 33.54
N GLN A 563 -46.16 -20.35 34.08
CA GLN A 563 -46.54 -19.14 33.35
C GLN A 563 -45.58 -18.00 33.63
N TRP A 564 -45.33 -17.17 32.61
CA TRP A 564 -44.42 -16.05 32.67
C TRP A 564 -45.13 -14.74 32.99
N GLY A 565 -44.43 -13.86 33.71
CA GLY A 565 -44.82 -12.49 34.04
C GLY A 565 -43.59 -11.61 34.29
N TYR A 566 -43.77 -10.47 34.97
CA TYR A 566 -42.66 -9.59 35.36
C TYR A 566 -42.71 -9.19 36.82
N LEU A 567 -41.57 -9.28 37.51
CA LEU A 567 -41.37 -8.70 38.84
C LEU A 567 -40.67 -7.34 38.75
N ASN A 568 -41.02 -6.41 39.64
CA ASN A 568 -40.23 -5.21 39.88
C ASN A 568 -39.04 -5.52 40.82
N SER A 569 -38.23 -4.50 41.14
CA SER A 569 -37.11 -4.63 42.10
C SER A 569 -37.52 -4.91 43.55
N GLU A 570 -38.82 -4.88 43.84
CA GLU A 570 -39.41 -5.17 45.15
C GLU A 570 -39.98 -6.59 45.23
N GLY A 571 -39.75 -7.40 44.19
CA GLY A 571 -40.25 -8.78 44.13
C GLY A 571 -41.76 -8.89 43.92
N GLN A 572 -42.43 -7.80 43.56
CA GLN A 572 -43.87 -7.77 43.30
C GLN A 572 -44.16 -7.99 41.81
N LEU A 573 -45.19 -8.79 41.51
CA LEU A 573 -45.71 -8.94 40.14
C LEU A 573 -46.25 -7.61 39.64
N LYS A 574 -45.53 -6.99 38.71
CA LYS A 574 -46.01 -5.80 37.98
C LYS A 574 -46.86 -6.19 36.77
N ILE A 575 -46.52 -7.32 36.14
CA ILE A 575 -47.28 -7.93 35.05
C ILE A 575 -47.57 -9.36 35.49
N ALA A 576 -48.85 -9.73 35.55
CA ALA A 576 -49.29 -11.04 36.06
C ALA A 576 -48.62 -12.21 35.32
N ASN A 577 -48.36 -13.31 36.05
CA ASN A 577 -47.83 -14.54 35.47
C ASN A 577 -48.94 -15.33 34.75
N ARG A 578 -49.26 -14.93 33.52
CA ARG A 578 -50.30 -15.58 32.69
C ARG A 578 -49.90 -15.78 31.23
N TYR A 579 -48.62 -15.57 30.93
CA TYR A 579 -48.08 -15.55 29.57
C TYR A 579 -47.26 -16.81 29.28
N GLU A 580 -47.18 -17.23 28.02
CA GLU A 580 -46.40 -18.41 27.60
C GLU A 580 -44.89 -18.16 27.63
N ALA A 581 -44.51 -16.90 27.39
CA ALA A 581 -43.15 -16.39 27.46
C ALA A 581 -43.22 -14.87 27.63
N VAL A 582 -42.12 -14.27 28.09
CA VAL A 582 -41.94 -12.82 28.16
C VAL A 582 -40.54 -12.44 27.69
N GLY A 583 -40.39 -11.25 27.15
CA GLY A 583 -39.12 -10.72 26.64
C GLY A 583 -38.56 -9.64 27.56
N THR A 584 -37.95 -8.61 27.00
CA THR A 584 -37.40 -7.50 27.77
C THR A 584 -38.38 -6.33 27.85
N PHE A 585 -38.50 -5.69 29.02
CA PHE A 585 -39.16 -4.39 29.14
C PHE A 585 -38.30 -3.30 28.50
N SER A 586 -38.87 -2.55 27.57
CA SER A 586 -38.14 -1.51 26.83
C SER A 586 -39.08 -0.37 26.44
N GLU A 587 -38.62 0.87 26.64
CA GLU A 587 -39.35 2.08 26.26
C GLU A 587 -40.82 2.10 26.72
N GLY A 588 -41.09 1.63 27.94
CA GLY A 588 -42.44 1.65 28.52
C GLY A 588 -43.37 0.52 28.08
N LEU A 589 -42.87 -0.48 27.35
CA LEU A 589 -43.66 -1.63 26.88
C LEU A 589 -43.07 -2.97 27.34
N PHE A 590 -43.95 -3.89 27.75
CA PHE A 590 -43.61 -5.27 28.10
C PHE A 590 -43.91 -6.21 26.93
N SER A 591 -42.93 -7.00 26.51
CA SER A 591 -43.14 -8.00 25.45
C SER A 591 -43.60 -9.33 26.06
N VAL A 592 -44.77 -9.81 25.62
CA VAL A 592 -45.39 -11.04 26.16
C VAL A 592 -45.83 -11.96 25.03
N LYS A 593 -45.86 -13.27 25.27
CA LYS A 593 -46.33 -14.27 24.31
C LYS A 593 -47.64 -14.90 24.77
N VAL A 594 -48.64 -14.88 23.89
CA VAL A 594 -50.01 -15.38 24.12
C VAL A 594 -50.46 -16.14 22.87
N ILE A 595 -50.91 -17.39 23.04
CA ILE A 595 -51.40 -18.26 21.96
C ILE A 595 -50.33 -18.38 20.85
N GLY A 596 -49.09 -18.61 21.26
CA GLY A 596 -47.95 -18.77 20.35
C GLY A 596 -47.47 -17.50 19.65
N LYS A 597 -48.06 -16.32 19.92
CA LYS A 597 -47.72 -15.05 19.27
C LYS A 597 -47.34 -13.95 20.27
N TRP A 598 -46.42 -13.09 19.88
CA TRP A 598 -45.91 -11.98 20.69
C TRP A 598 -46.75 -10.71 20.55
N ALA A 599 -46.95 -10.05 21.68
CA ALA A 599 -47.68 -8.81 21.90
C ALA A 599 -46.85 -7.85 22.76
N PHE A 600 -47.33 -6.60 22.86
CA PHE A 600 -46.77 -5.61 23.77
C PHE A 600 -47.85 -5.01 24.67
N LEU A 601 -47.54 -4.93 25.96
CA LEU A 601 -48.42 -4.37 27.00
C LEU A 601 -47.87 -3.07 27.55
N ASP A 602 -48.77 -2.19 28.00
CA ASP A 602 -48.41 -1.07 28.88
C ASP A 602 -48.28 -1.54 30.36
N GLU A 603 -47.96 -0.62 31.26
CA GLU A 603 -47.86 -0.88 32.71
C GLU A 603 -49.18 -1.25 33.40
N ASN A 604 -50.31 -1.06 32.71
CA ASN A 604 -51.65 -1.41 33.19
C ASN A 604 -52.14 -2.74 32.57
N GLU A 605 -51.25 -3.49 31.90
CA GLU A 605 -51.56 -4.73 31.18
C GLU A 605 -52.54 -4.57 30.00
N ASN A 606 -52.67 -3.37 29.44
CA ASN A 606 -53.42 -3.17 28.21
C ASN A 606 -52.55 -3.53 26.99
N PHE A 607 -53.13 -4.24 26.02
CA PHE A 607 -52.47 -4.51 24.74
C PHE A 607 -52.32 -3.21 23.94
N VAL A 608 -51.07 -2.74 23.83
CA VAL A 608 -50.70 -1.67 22.90
C VAL A 608 -50.50 -2.25 21.50
N ILE A 609 -49.91 -3.45 21.42
CA ILE A 609 -49.70 -4.19 20.18
C ILE A 609 -50.24 -5.61 20.38
N GLN A 610 -51.14 -6.02 19.49
CA GLN A 610 -51.84 -7.30 19.56
C GLN A 610 -50.91 -8.52 19.33
N PRO A 611 -51.25 -9.72 19.84
CA PRO A 611 -50.42 -10.92 19.72
C PRO A 611 -50.47 -11.52 18.31
N ILE A 612 -49.71 -10.94 17.38
CA ILE A 612 -49.70 -11.33 15.97
C ILE A 612 -48.31 -11.74 15.43
N TYR A 613 -47.24 -11.46 16.16
CA TYR A 613 -45.86 -11.70 15.72
C TYR A 613 -45.31 -13.04 16.23
N GLU A 614 -44.42 -13.66 15.47
CA GLU A 614 -43.77 -14.95 15.83
C GLU A 614 -42.55 -14.77 16.72
N GLU A 615 -41.81 -13.67 16.51
CA GLU A 615 -40.66 -13.23 17.29
C GLU A 615 -40.66 -11.70 17.38
N VAL A 616 -40.13 -11.14 18.46
CA VAL A 616 -39.96 -9.70 18.65
C VAL A 616 -38.64 -9.43 19.37
N ASP A 617 -37.99 -8.32 19.02
CA ASP A 617 -36.87 -7.74 19.75
C ASP A 617 -37.36 -6.67 20.75
N GLN A 618 -36.45 -6.11 21.53
CA GLN A 618 -36.73 -4.95 22.36
C GLN A 618 -36.91 -3.66 21.53
N PHE A 619 -37.67 -2.71 22.06
CA PHE A 619 -37.71 -1.36 21.52
C PHE A 619 -36.38 -0.64 21.74
N THR A 620 -35.93 0.07 20.72
CA THR A 620 -34.76 0.95 20.77
C THR A 620 -34.95 2.11 19.80
N ASN A 621 -34.84 3.34 20.31
CA ASN A 621 -35.13 4.59 19.63
C ASN A 621 -36.54 4.61 18.99
N GLY A 622 -37.55 4.10 19.69
CA GLY A 622 -38.94 4.11 19.24
C GLY A 622 -39.32 3.01 18.24
N LEU A 623 -38.39 2.14 17.87
CA LEU A 623 -38.60 1.09 16.87
C LEU A 623 -38.34 -0.29 17.48
N CYS A 624 -39.01 -1.32 16.97
CA CYS A 624 -38.81 -2.73 17.33
C CYS A 624 -38.70 -3.58 16.05
N VAL A 625 -37.79 -4.55 16.03
CA VAL A 625 -37.72 -5.57 14.97
C VAL A 625 -38.67 -6.70 15.33
N VAL A 626 -39.52 -7.10 14.39
CA VAL A 626 -40.52 -8.16 14.60
C VAL A 626 -40.50 -9.15 13.45
N LYS A 627 -40.87 -10.39 13.71
CA LYS A 627 -41.03 -11.44 12.71
C LYS A 627 -42.49 -11.84 12.59
N GLY A 628 -42.99 -11.89 11.37
CA GLY A 628 -44.27 -12.51 11.05
C GLY A 628 -44.09 -13.65 10.06
N PRO A 629 -45.19 -14.15 9.48
CA PRO A 629 -45.16 -15.36 8.65
C PRO A 629 -44.30 -15.22 7.38
N ASN A 630 -44.10 -13.98 6.90
CA ASN A 630 -43.38 -13.69 5.65
C ASN A 630 -41.94 -13.19 5.88
N GLY A 631 -41.49 -13.06 7.13
CA GLY A 631 -40.14 -12.60 7.49
C GLY A 631 -40.14 -11.50 8.55
N TYR A 632 -38.96 -10.90 8.73
CA TYR A 632 -38.70 -9.79 9.64
C TYR A 632 -39.12 -8.46 9.03
N GLY A 633 -39.60 -7.55 9.87
CA GLY A 633 -39.97 -6.17 9.61
C GLY A 633 -39.65 -5.29 10.82
N MET A 634 -40.02 -4.02 10.74
CA MET A 634 -39.89 -3.08 11.87
C MET A 634 -41.17 -2.33 12.11
N ILE A 635 -41.50 -2.12 13.37
CA ILE A 635 -42.67 -1.38 13.83
C ILE A 635 -42.27 -0.28 14.79
N ASP A 636 -43.11 0.75 14.90
CA ASP A 636 -43.02 1.74 15.98
C ASP A 636 -43.75 1.28 17.25
N ARG A 637 -43.69 2.09 18.32
CA ARG A 637 -44.31 1.82 19.62
C ARG A 637 -45.84 1.73 19.59
N SER A 638 -46.50 2.20 18.53
CA SER A 638 -47.94 2.02 18.31
C SER A 638 -48.29 0.74 17.56
N GLY A 639 -47.28 0.00 17.09
CA GLY A 639 -47.44 -1.18 16.24
C GLY A 639 -47.54 -0.85 14.75
N LYS A 640 -47.37 0.42 14.35
CA LYS A 640 -47.37 0.81 12.94
C LYS A 640 -46.11 0.28 12.27
N GLU A 641 -46.30 -0.36 11.12
CA GLU A 641 -45.21 -0.84 10.29
C GLU A 641 -44.37 0.32 9.71
N ILE A 642 -43.07 0.27 9.94
CA ILE A 642 -42.05 1.16 9.40
C ILE A 642 -41.28 0.46 8.27
N LEU A 643 -40.96 -0.82 8.46
CA LEU A 643 -40.41 -1.68 7.41
C LEU A 643 -41.25 -2.96 7.29
N ALA A 644 -41.65 -3.26 6.06
CA ALA A 644 -42.44 -4.44 5.74
C ALA A 644 -41.82 -5.75 6.24
N LEU A 645 -42.67 -6.65 6.73
CA LEU A 645 -42.30 -7.99 7.19
C LEU A 645 -41.97 -8.93 6.01
N LYS A 646 -40.85 -8.65 5.34
CA LYS A 646 -40.44 -9.33 4.10
C LYS A 646 -38.94 -9.66 4.05
N TYR A 647 -38.20 -9.35 5.11
CA TYR A 647 -36.76 -9.51 5.16
C TYR A 647 -36.39 -10.83 5.85
N ALA A 648 -35.34 -11.49 5.37
CA ALA A 648 -34.80 -12.68 6.01
C ALA A 648 -34.15 -12.34 7.37
N LYS A 649 -33.60 -11.12 7.50
CA LYS A 649 -33.03 -10.58 8.73
C LYS A 649 -33.02 -9.06 8.70
N ILE A 650 -33.14 -8.42 9.85
CA ILE A 650 -32.88 -6.99 10.06
C ILE A 650 -31.87 -6.85 11.19
N GLU A 651 -30.82 -6.05 10.99
CA GLU A 651 -29.77 -5.86 11.98
C GLU A 651 -29.46 -4.38 12.17
N ARG A 652 -29.53 -3.91 13.42
CA ARG A 652 -29.15 -2.55 13.78
C ARG A 652 -27.65 -2.43 13.92
N LYS A 653 -27.07 -1.43 13.26
CA LYS A 653 -25.68 -1.03 13.39
C LYS A 653 -25.61 0.37 13.99
N ASP A 654 -24.40 0.79 14.36
CA ASP A 654 -24.17 2.17 14.79
C ASP A 654 -24.42 3.11 13.60
N GLY A 655 -25.44 3.97 13.71
CA GLY A 655 -25.79 4.96 12.70
C GLY A 655 -26.59 4.48 11.47
N PHE A 656 -26.92 3.19 11.32
CA PHE A 656 -27.72 2.67 10.20
C PHE A 656 -28.33 1.29 10.49
N ILE A 657 -29.20 0.81 9.59
CA ILE A 657 -29.86 -0.49 9.68
C ILE A 657 -29.53 -1.32 8.43
N LEU A 658 -29.10 -2.56 8.62
CA LEU A 658 -28.89 -3.54 7.55
C LEU A 658 -30.14 -4.40 7.37
N LEU A 659 -30.53 -4.57 6.11
CA LEU A 659 -31.69 -5.34 5.69
C LEU A 659 -31.22 -6.51 4.84
N MET A 660 -31.60 -7.74 5.18
CA MET A 660 -31.25 -8.92 4.38
C MET A 660 -32.47 -9.49 3.70
N LYS A 661 -32.39 -9.76 2.40
CA LYS A 661 -33.42 -10.47 1.64
C LYS A 661 -32.78 -11.26 0.51
N ASN A 662 -33.13 -12.54 0.39
CA ASN A 662 -32.58 -13.46 -0.63
C ASN A 662 -31.03 -13.46 -0.64
N GLU A 663 -30.41 -13.54 0.54
CA GLU A 663 -28.94 -13.46 0.74
C GLU A 663 -28.29 -12.12 0.35
N LEU A 664 -29.06 -11.10 -0.05
CA LEU A 664 -28.56 -9.77 -0.38
C LEU A 664 -28.84 -8.77 0.74
N LEU A 665 -27.94 -7.80 0.86
CA LEU A 665 -27.99 -6.71 1.81
C LEU A 665 -28.52 -5.43 1.16
N GLY A 666 -29.36 -4.74 1.92
CA GLY A 666 -29.84 -3.38 1.72
C GLY A 666 -29.58 -2.56 2.98
N ILE A 667 -29.87 -1.27 2.89
CA ILE A 667 -29.59 -0.32 3.97
C ILE A 667 -30.76 0.63 4.17
N ALA A 668 -31.01 0.96 5.42
CA ALA A 668 -31.95 1.99 5.87
C ALA A 668 -31.27 2.88 6.93
N ASP A 669 -31.81 4.08 7.12
CA ASP A 669 -31.38 4.96 8.21
C ASP A 669 -31.85 4.43 9.59
N VAL A 670 -31.40 5.07 10.68
CA VAL A 670 -31.75 4.66 12.05
C VAL A 670 -33.23 4.87 12.40
N GLN A 671 -33.97 5.62 11.59
CA GLN A 671 -35.42 5.79 11.69
C GLN A 671 -36.18 4.72 10.89
N GLY A 672 -35.48 3.81 10.21
CA GLY A 672 -36.07 2.74 9.41
C GLY A 672 -36.52 3.22 8.02
N LYS A 673 -36.12 4.41 7.57
CA LYS A 673 -36.37 4.85 6.19
C LYS A 673 -35.41 4.12 5.27
N LEU A 674 -35.97 3.48 4.24
CA LEU A 674 -35.20 2.73 3.25
C LEU A 674 -34.27 3.66 2.46
N THR A 675 -32.98 3.33 2.42
CA THR A 675 -31.94 4.05 1.66
C THR A 675 -31.67 3.32 0.33
N LYS A 676 -31.39 2.02 0.38
CA LYS A 676 -31.30 1.14 -0.80
C LYS A 676 -31.92 -0.22 -0.48
N ASP A 677 -32.71 -0.73 -1.42
CA ASP A 677 -33.24 -2.09 -1.36
C ASP A 677 -32.12 -3.14 -1.34
N PRO A 678 -32.38 -4.33 -0.76
CA PRO A 678 -31.44 -5.43 -0.81
C PRO A 678 -31.02 -5.83 -2.23
N GLN A 679 -29.76 -5.54 -2.56
CA GLN A 679 -29.16 -5.84 -3.87
C GLN A 679 -27.64 -6.04 -3.83
N PHE A 680 -27.01 -5.87 -2.66
CA PHE A 680 -25.56 -5.95 -2.48
C PHE A 680 -25.17 -7.25 -1.80
N ASP A 681 -24.01 -7.80 -2.13
CA ASP A 681 -23.46 -8.97 -1.44
C ASP A 681 -22.87 -8.56 -0.08
N ASN A 682 -22.32 -7.34 0.00
CA ASN A 682 -21.74 -6.78 1.22
C ASN A 682 -21.95 -5.26 1.30
N ILE A 683 -22.07 -4.73 2.52
CA ILE A 683 -22.13 -3.29 2.82
C ILE A 683 -21.23 -3.00 4.03
N THR A 684 -20.26 -2.10 3.86
CA THR A 684 -19.35 -1.67 4.93
C THR A 684 -19.41 -0.16 5.11
N ALA A 685 -19.65 0.31 6.33
CA ALA A 685 -19.62 1.73 6.65
C ALA A 685 -18.21 2.30 6.55
N LEU A 686 -18.10 3.47 5.93
CA LEU A 686 -16.87 4.24 5.76
C LEU A 686 -16.95 5.55 6.56
N LYS A 687 -15.87 6.35 6.52
CA LYS A 687 -15.86 7.66 7.17
C LYS A 687 -16.82 8.62 6.47
N GLU A 688 -17.24 9.66 7.19
CA GLU A 688 -17.99 10.81 6.62
C GLU A 688 -19.32 10.43 5.96
N GLY A 689 -19.94 9.33 6.39
CA GLY A 689 -21.27 8.94 5.91
C GLY A 689 -21.29 8.28 4.53
N PHE A 690 -20.17 7.66 4.13
CA PHE A 690 -20.12 6.82 2.93
C PHE A 690 -20.24 5.34 3.29
N PHE A 691 -20.66 4.53 2.32
CA PHE A 691 -20.71 3.08 2.44
C PHE A 691 -20.05 2.44 1.23
N LEU A 692 -19.12 1.52 1.48
CA LEU A 692 -18.61 0.60 0.47
C LEU A 692 -19.66 -0.48 0.23
N VAL A 693 -20.12 -0.60 -1.00
CA VAL A 693 -21.08 -1.62 -1.43
C VAL A 693 -20.42 -2.56 -2.42
N GLU A 694 -20.71 -3.85 -2.30
CA GLU A 694 -20.10 -4.88 -3.14
C GLU A 694 -21.18 -5.70 -3.87
N ARG A 695 -20.94 -6.02 -5.14
CA ARG A 695 -21.81 -6.87 -5.95
C ARG A 695 -20.99 -7.65 -6.97
N ALA A 696 -21.15 -8.96 -7.01
CA ALA A 696 -20.43 -9.88 -7.89
C ALA A 696 -18.90 -9.71 -7.85
N GLY A 697 -18.36 -9.42 -6.66
CA GLY A 697 -16.92 -9.18 -6.45
C GLY A 697 -16.43 -7.78 -6.84
N LEU A 698 -17.29 -6.93 -7.39
CA LEU A 698 -17.00 -5.53 -7.71
C LEU A 698 -17.51 -4.62 -6.60
N LYS A 699 -16.91 -3.43 -6.51
CA LYS A 699 -17.09 -2.46 -5.44
C LYS A 699 -17.54 -1.12 -5.99
N GLY A 700 -18.36 -0.43 -5.23
CA GLY A 700 -18.76 0.96 -5.44
C GLY A 700 -18.98 1.68 -4.09
N ILE A 701 -19.36 2.94 -4.16
CA ILE A 701 -19.60 3.80 -2.99
C ILE A 701 -20.96 4.45 -3.12
N ILE A 702 -21.73 4.40 -2.04
CA ILE A 702 -22.95 5.19 -1.86
C ILE A 702 -22.80 6.13 -0.67
N ASN A 703 -23.52 7.25 -0.67
CA ASN A 703 -23.59 8.15 0.49
C ASN A 703 -24.78 7.79 1.42
N ILE A 704 -24.94 8.52 2.53
CA ILE A 704 -26.04 8.35 3.49
C ILE A 704 -27.45 8.49 2.89
N ASN A 705 -27.57 9.22 1.77
CA ASN A 705 -28.84 9.40 1.07
C ASN A 705 -29.13 8.26 0.08
N GLY A 706 -28.16 7.36 -0.13
CA GLY A 706 -28.24 6.28 -1.10
C GLY A 706 -27.89 6.73 -2.53
N GLU A 707 -27.22 7.86 -2.71
CA GLU A 707 -26.75 8.28 -4.04
C GLU A 707 -25.47 7.52 -4.39
N ASP A 708 -25.36 7.03 -5.63
CA ASP A 708 -24.18 6.32 -6.11
C ASP A 708 -23.07 7.34 -6.42
N VAL A 709 -22.02 7.34 -5.58
CA VAL A 709 -20.86 8.24 -5.68
C VAL A 709 -19.77 7.63 -6.55
N VAL A 710 -19.57 6.32 -6.41
CA VAL A 710 -18.68 5.51 -7.26
C VAL A 710 -19.47 4.30 -7.75
N PRO A 711 -19.58 4.06 -9.07
CA PRO A 711 -20.33 2.92 -9.60
C PRO A 711 -19.69 1.59 -9.23
N ILE A 712 -20.50 0.53 -9.16
CA ILE A 712 -20.07 -0.82 -8.75
C ILE A 712 -19.44 -1.55 -9.93
N VAL A 713 -18.25 -1.12 -10.33
CA VAL A 713 -17.49 -1.67 -11.46
C VAL A 713 -16.00 -1.88 -11.14
N TYR A 714 -15.58 -1.57 -9.91
CA TYR A 714 -14.16 -1.53 -9.54
C TYR A 714 -13.76 -2.69 -8.63
N GLU A 715 -12.50 -3.09 -8.66
CA GLU A 715 -11.97 -4.18 -7.83
C GLU A 715 -11.53 -3.68 -6.45
N ASN A 716 -11.01 -2.45 -6.38
CA ASN A 716 -10.56 -1.82 -5.14
C ASN A 716 -10.94 -0.35 -5.09
N ILE A 717 -11.21 0.16 -3.89
CA ILE A 717 -11.50 1.58 -3.64
C ILE A 717 -10.74 2.03 -2.39
N ILE A 718 -10.06 3.18 -2.48
CA ILE A 718 -9.34 3.84 -1.40
C ILE A 718 -10.03 5.18 -1.11
N GLN A 719 -10.34 5.46 0.16
CA GLN A 719 -10.99 6.71 0.60
C GLN A 719 -10.00 7.66 1.28
N ASN A 720 -10.12 8.96 1.00
CA ASN A 720 -9.56 10.05 1.79
C ASN A 720 -10.60 11.17 1.93
N GLY A 721 -11.30 11.21 3.07
CA GLY A 721 -12.44 12.13 3.26
C GLY A 721 -13.57 11.83 2.28
N ASP A 722 -13.98 12.84 1.49
CA ASP A 722 -14.98 12.77 0.42
C ASP A 722 -14.38 12.38 -0.95
N GLN A 723 -13.10 12.01 -0.99
CA GLN A 723 -12.36 11.64 -2.19
C GLN A 723 -12.14 10.13 -2.28
N PHE A 724 -12.17 9.60 -3.51
CA PHE A 724 -12.00 8.16 -3.76
C PHE A 724 -11.07 7.89 -4.94
N LEU A 725 -10.24 6.86 -4.80
CA LEU A 725 -9.46 6.26 -5.88
C LEU A 725 -9.97 4.84 -6.10
N ALA A 726 -10.53 4.57 -7.27
CA ALA A 726 -11.17 3.30 -7.61
C ALA A 726 -10.42 2.60 -8.75
N SER A 727 -10.06 1.33 -8.59
CA SER A 727 -9.19 0.63 -9.55
C SER A 727 -9.84 -0.47 -10.36
N GLU A 728 -9.34 -0.60 -11.58
CA GLU A 728 -9.69 -1.65 -12.54
C GLU A 728 -8.39 -2.30 -13.05
N SER A 729 -8.33 -3.64 -13.04
CA SER A 729 -7.15 -4.37 -13.49
C SER A 729 -6.82 -4.12 -14.95
N ALA A 730 -5.53 -4.00 -15.25
CA ALA A 730 -5.06 -3.77 -16.61
C ALA A 730 -5.23 -5.03 -17.48
N THR A 731 -5.77 -4.86 -18.68
CA THR A 731 -5.88 -5.90 -19.69
C THR A 731 -5.20 -5.49 -21.01
N TRP A 732 -4.72 -6.49 -21.75
CA TRP A 732 -4.14 -6.26 -23.08
C TRP A 732 -5.22 -5.81 -24.06
N HIS A 733 -5.00 -4.69 -24.73
CA HIS A 733 -5.85 -4.24 -25.82
C HIS A 733 -5.04 -3.96 -27.09
N VAL A 734 -5.74 -4.01 -28.23
CA VAL A 734 -5.17 -3.64 -29.52
C VAL A 734 -5.22 -2.12 -29.62
N ILE A 735 -4.09 -1.51 -29.97
CA ILE A 735 -4.04 -0.08 -30.30
C ILE A 735 -4.11 0.02 -31.82
N ASP A 736 -5.09 0.75 -32.33
CA ASP A 736 -5.10 1.14 -33.73
C ASP A 736 -4.12 2.30 -33.91
N LEU A 737 -3.07 2.06 -34.69
CA LEU A 737 -2.03 3.05 -34.98
C LEU A 737 -2.24 3.69 -36.37
N LYS A 738 -3.36 3.42 -37.04
CA LYS A 738 -3.66 3.95 -38.38
C LYS A 738 -4.08 5.42 -38.37
#